data_AF-T1J4Y4-F1
#
_entry.id   AF-T1J4Y4-F1
#
_cell.length_a   1.000
_cell.length_b   1.000
_cell.length_c   1.000
_cell.angle_alpha   90.00
_cell.angle_beta   90.00
_cell.angle_gamma   90.00
#
_symmetry.space_group_name_H-M   'P 1'
#
loop_
_entity.id
_entity.type
_entity.pdbx_description
1 polymer ?
#
loop_
_entity_poly.entity_id
_entity_poly.type
_entity_poly.pdbx_seq_one_letter_code
_entity_poly.pdbx_strand_id
1 'polypeptide(L)'
;MHEPVNRSQRNKCSIHVINNQNEQNMASAMVNNCKNNTFEENTAVKALVNSVQNNFEGPHREDVALNGASSGQTLSYSAGSSRSGSKFKLVNDGDVHVCRLNHTRTVISKLLSSKFLRRWEVHRLTLGDSAIVSRTSTGFLEEPIPYAAIEDIYAVTRWDCHQKFCIRIVVFDGSILLQTSNSYLRDQWFHSIIWKKNIFKYQRLLRNTRRIEVMLKEIKIMVDFCLSTPLQDECIYQTPLELISDLLPKISNHFPKSVQEEVLVTLVPLLEKNHPPSEICDFFSKQCKDNPRSNLIMEVFTPVVQRILKHNVDFGKYPNMRMFLQDFIVALGAKNEGLSIVRQFAATMHGSSSTCPHPRVLPNLVSVCLAAIYAIFENKKSSTVDSLNEANCILLNHQQDSLNCFLACFDMLASYEDWRPFLSQLLQPIPFPDRALSCEKFIMGFQPVIRQIIMDPRCEVHQTVLGIRDGKEGWFHLFYSGNLVCQDDGLLWSEMLESLVKCCCRRKRFLSTLNKMLGQLMLLALRDNNICQETLCFMLELEVVENNDHQLQIVTTLQSTASGRKHYTALCERQMHLRELQQKGGPRKLTLPSRSTDADVAKLLSCGSFGNLECLSLAFTQVTSACAEQLIKLPSLKYLNLWSTQFGDLGLQLISEHLHKLQVLNLCETPVTDKGLVSLTAMKNLRKLNLNSTSLSAYTFEALKQKLPALQECDIRYTDAW
;
A
#
# COMPACT_ATOMS: atom_id res chain seq x y z
N MET A 1 60.02 -5.05 40.70
CA MET A 1 60.92 -4.74 41.83
C MET A 1 61.69 -3.47 41.50
N HIS A 2 61.66 -2.53 42.43
CA HIS A 2 62.57 -1.38 42.60
C HIS A 2 62.61 -0.26 41.54
N GLU A 3 61.68 0.66 41.73
CA GLU A 3 61.88 2.13 41.87
C GLU A 3 62.96 2.44 42.97
N PRO A 4 63.46 3.69 43.25
CA PRO A 4 62.94 5.01 42.83
C PRO A 4 63.93 6.23 42.76
N VAL A 5 63.35 7.43 42.60
CA VAL A 5 63.54 8.64 43.46
C VAL A 5 64.44 9.82 42.98
N ASN A 6 63.75 10.97 42.77
CA ASN A 6 64.03 12.34 43.30
C ASN A 6 65.20 13.18 42.73
N ARG A 7 65.16 14.53 42.70
CA ARG A 7 64.14 15.58 42.93
C ARG A 7 64.80 16.94 42.64
N SER A 8 63.94 17.95 42.45
CA SER A 8 64.07 19.36 42.93
C SER A 8 64.91 20.32 42.07
N GLN A 9 64.29 21.32 41.42
CA GLN A 9 63.81 22.64 41.91
C GLN A 9 64.86 23.74 41.63
N ARG A 10 64.54 24.98 41.21
CA ARG A 10 63.49 25.89 41.70
C ARG A 10 63.46 27.21 40.89
N ASN A 11 62.32 27.92 41.01
CA ASN A 11 62.12 29.39 40.96
C ASN A 11 62.01 30.05 39.57
N LYS A 12 61.12 31.02 39.27
CA LYS A 12 60.09 31.88 39.95
C LYS A 12 59.34 32.59 38.77
N CYS A 13 58.05 32.99 38.77
CA CYS A 13 57.21 33.87 39.62
C CYS A 13 55.72 33.51 39.35
N SER A 14 54.84 33.27 40.34
CA SER A 14 54.01 34.21 41.14
C SER A 14 52.99 34.97 40.27
N ILE A 15 51.65 34.75 40.27
CA ILE A 15 50.57 34.72 41.28
C ILE A 15 50.39 36.02 42.10
N HIS A 16 49.30 36.76 41.87
CA HIS A 16 48.24 37.09 42.86
C HIS A 16 47.04 37.81 42.16
N VAL A 17 45.80 37.30 42.24
CA VAL A 17 44.73 37.53 43.27
C VAL A 17 44.11 38.95 43.09
N ILE A 18 42.81 39.15 42.83
CA ILE A 18 41.72 39.35 43.84
C ILE A 18 40.34 39.56 43.15
N ASN A 19 39.30 38.98 43.76
CA ASN A 19 37.84 39.32 43.86
C ASN A 19 36.88 39.42 42.67
N ASN A 20 35.78 38.66 42.82
CA ASN A 20 34.40 39.13 43.01
C ASN A 20 34.08 40.57 42.57
N GLN A 21 33.54 40.69 41.36
CA GLN A 21 32.34 41.49 41.03
C GLN A 21 32.02 41.27 39.54
N ASN A 22 30.73 41.10 39.23
CA ASN A 22 30.11 40.98 37.90
C ASN A 22 29.64 39.59 37.43
N GLU A 23 29.21 38.73 38.36
CA GLU A 23 28.04 37.86 38.09
C GLU A 23 26.76 38.71 38.16
N GLN A 24 26.56 39.60 37.18
CA GLN A 24 25.26 40.26 36.96
C GLN A 24 25.06 40.89 35.58
N ASN A 25 25.95 40.70 34.60
CA ASN A 25 25.78 41.26 33.25
C ASN A 25 26.22 40.29 32.14
N MET A 26 25.52 39.16 32.00
CA MET A 26 25.37 38.46 30.71
C MET A 26 24.12 37.57 30.66
N ALA A 27 23.10 37.92 31.46
CA ALA A 27 21.73 37.41 31.37
C ALA A 27 20.76 38.47 30.78
N SER A 28 21.28 39.51 30.10
CA SER A 28 20.49 40.65 29.61
C SER A 28 20.79 41.06 28.15
N ALA A 29 21.15 40.11 27.28
CA ALA A 29 21.36 40.39 25.84
C ALA A 29 20.75 39.34 24.87
N MET A 30 19.74 38.57 25.32
CA MET A 30 18.84 37.83 24.43
C MET A 30 17.37 37.93 24.90
N VAL A 31 17.00 39.09 25.47
CA VAL A 31 15.60 39.43 25.84
C VAL A 31 15.11 40.70 25.13
N ASN A 32 15.93 41.37 24.32
CA ASN A 32 15.52 42.61 23.62
C ASN A 32 15.69 42.52 22.09
N ASN A 33 15.03 41.56 21.44
CA ASN A 33 14.75 41.72 20.00
C ASN A 33 13.53 40.97 19.43
N CYS A 34 12.50 40.71 20.25
CA CYS A 34 11.20 40.24 19.75
C CYS A 34 10.04 40.96 20.43
N LYS A 35 9.98 42.29 20.28
CA LYS A 35 8.74 43.07 20.37
C LYS A 35 8.82 44.20 19.35
N ASN A 36 8.29 43.94 18.16
CA ASN A 36 7.56 44.87 17.29
C ASN A 36 7.32 44.19 15.94
N ASN A 37 6.22 43.45 15.83
CA ASN A 37 5.17 43.71 14.86
C ASN A 37 4.13 42.59 14.89
N THR A 38 2.97 43.00 15.41
CA THR A 38 1.63 42.48 15.20
C THR A 38 1.34 42.14 13.74
N PHE A 39 0.73 40.98 13.46
CA PHE A 39 -0.65 40.83 12.97
C PHE A 39 -0.97 39.35 12.63
N GLU A 40 -2.18 38.93 13.05
CA GLU A 40 -3.01 37.83 12.55
C GLU A 40 -2.50 36.38 12.54
N GLU A 41 -2.94 35.60 13.53
CA GLU A 41 -3.62 34.30 13.31
C GLU A 41 -4.15 33.77 14.65
N ASN A 42 -5.48 33.76 14.82
CA ASN A 42 -6.12 33.38 16.08
C ASN A 42 -7.49 32.73 15.84
N THR A 43 -7.52 31.45 15.41
CA THR A 43 -8.69 30.57 15.59
C THR A 43 -8.37 29.11 15.21
N ALA A 44 -7.92 28.28 16.16
CA ALA A 44 -8.03 26.81 16.01
C ALA A 44 -7.83 25.95 17.29
N VAL A 45 -7.33 26.48 18.41
CA VAL A 45 -6.87 25.58 19.52
C VAL A 45 -7.58 25.86 20.86
N LYS A 46 -8.84 26.29 20.83
CA LYS A 46 -9.66 26.51 22.05
C LYS A 46 -11.01 25.79 22.05
N ALA A 47 -11.07 24.59 21.46
CA ALA A 47 -12.30 23.80 21.41
C ALA A 47 -12.12 22.30 21.71
N LEU A 48 -11.04 21.87 22.38
CA LEU A 48 -10.78 20.44 22.61
C LEU A 48 -10.66 19.98 24.08
N VAL A 49 -11.05 20.81 25.06
CA VAL A 49 -10.88 20.44 26.49
C VAL A 49 -12.17 20.52 27.34
N ASN A 50 -13.30 21.01 26.83
CA ASN A 50 -14.53 21.17 27.66
C ASN A 50 -15.76 20.43 27.11
N SER A 51 -15.77 19.09 27.07
CA SER A 51 -17.03 18.34 26.88
C SER A 51 -17.07 16.92 27.48
N VAL A 52 -16.58 16.73 28.70
CA VAL A 52 -16.91 15.52 29.49
C VAL A 52 -17.32 15.96 30.88
N GLN A 53 -18.58 16.37 31.04
CA GLN A 53 -19.42 16.13 32.22
C GLN A 53 -20.73 16.89 32.09
N ASN A 54 -21.80 16.23 32.53
CA ASN A 54 -23.16 16.74 32.77
C ASN A 54 -24.11 16.71 31.57
N ASN A 55 -25.01 15.73 31.59
CA ASN A 55 -26.44 15.96 31.39
C ASN A 55 -27.24 14.76 31.96
N PHE A 56 -27.72 14.95 33.17
CA PHE A 56 -28.87 14.27 33.75
C PHE A 56 -30.04 15.27 33.75
N GLU A 57 -31.26 14.73 33.63
CA GLU A 57 -32.58 15.37 33.83
C GLU A 57 -33.24 16.09 32.63
N GLY A 58 -34.46 15.65 32.32
CA GLY A 58 -35.52 16.45 31.69
C GLY A 58 -36.73 16.51 32.65
N PRO A 59 -37.98 16.71 32.18
CA PRO A 59 -38.46 17.59 31.11
C PRO A 59 -39.55 18.57 31.63
N HIS A 60 -39.86 19.64 30.90
CA HIS A 60 -41.11 20.39 31.08
C HIS A 60 -41.90 20.51 29.77
N ARG A 61 -43.21 20.29 29.90
CA ARG A 61 -44.27 20.42 28.90
C ARG A 61 -44.60 21.89 28.65
N GLU A 62 -45.00 22.22 27.42
CA GLU A 62 -46.11 23.14 27.16
C GLU A 62 -46.66 22.92 25.74
N ASP A 63 -47.99 22.74 25.67
CA ASP A 63 -48.83 22.70 24.48
C ASP A 63 -49.06 24.14 23.96
N VAL A 64 -49.22 24.36 22.65
CA VAL A 64 -50.25 25.22 22.02
C VAL A 64 -50.31 24.96 20.50
N ALA A 65 -51.54 25.09 19.98
CA ALA A 65 -52.15 24.64 18.75
C ALA A 65 -51.74 25.28 17.39
N LEU A 66 -51.89 24.44 16.36
CA LEU A 66 -52.48 24.63 15.01
C LEU A 66 -52.78 26.06 14.50
N ASN A 67 -52.24 26.39 13.31
CA ASN A 67 -53.04 26.74 12.13
C ASN A 67 -52.17 26.73 10.85
N GLY A 68 -52.76 26.27 9.74
CA GLY A 68 -52.06 25.97 8.49
C GLY A 68 -52.03 27.10 7.46
N ALA A 69 -51.22 26.89 6.41
CA ALA A 69 -51.50 27.28 5.03
C ALA A 69 -50.42 26.70 4.10
N SER A 70 -50.88 26.27 2.93
CA SER A 70 -50.16 25.72 1.79
C SER A 70 -49.26 26.73 1.07
N SER A 71 -48.09 26.29 0.60
CA SER A 71 -47.59 26.55 -0.77
C SER A 71 -46.27 25.79 -1.00
N GLY A 72 -46.12 25.22 -2.19
CA GLY A 72 -45.01 24.33 -2.54
C GLY A 72 -43.74 25.06 -2.92
N GLN A 73 -42.60 24.38 -2.74
CA GLN A 73 -41.42 24.46 -3.59
C GLN A 73 -40.43 23.34 -3.24
N THR A 74 -40.05 22.60 -4.29
CA THR A 74 -38.73 21.99 -4.55
C THR A 74 -37.80 21.70 -3.36
N LEU A 75 -37.65 20.42 -3.01
CA LEU A 75 -36.65 19.94 -2.06
C LEU A 75 -35.60 19.09 -2.79
N SER A 76 -34.39 19.63 -2.82
CA SER A 76 -33.11 18.95 -2.98
C SER A 76 -32.96 17.88 -1.88
N TYR A 77 -32.64 16.65 -2.28
CA TYR A 77 -32.32 15.58 -1.34
C TYR A 77 -30.93 15.82 -0.73
N SER A 78 -30.91 16.56 0.39
CA SER A 78 -29.82 16.50 1.35
C SER A 78 -29.93 15.19 2.12
N ALA A 79 -28.80 14.50 2.28
CA ALA A 79 -28.68 13.23 2.97
C ALA A 79 -29.20 13.37 4.42
N GLY A 80 -30.38 12.80 4.67
CA GLY A 80 -30.98 12.75 5.99
C GLY A 80 -30.13 11.91 6.93
N SER A 81 -29.56 12.57 7.94
CA SER A 81 -29.10 11.98 9.19
C SER A 81 -30.20 11.08 9.77
N SER A 82 -30.09 9.77 9.58
CA SER A 82 -30.96 8.80 10.23
C SER A 82 -30.74 8.87 11.74
N ARG A 83 -31.78 9.23 12.49
CA ARG A 83 -31.83 9.18 13.96
C ARG A 83 -31.31 7.81 14.44
N SER A 84 -30.14 7.79 15.09
CA SER A 84 -29.51 6.54 15.55
C SER A 84 -30.30 5.95 16.72
N GLY A 85 -31.20 5.01 16.43
CA GLY A 85 -31.79 4.12 17.43
C GLY A 85 -30.77 3.13 18.01
N SER A 86 -31.19 2.35 19.00
CA SER A 86 -30.37 1.26 19.57
C SER A 86 -30.05 0.21 18.51
N LYS A 87 -28.79 -0.27 18.49
CA LYS A 87 -28.26 -1.23 17.52
C LYS A 87 -28.14 -2.62 18.14
N PHE A 88 -28.63 -3.66 17.45
CA PHE A 88 -28.76 -5.01 17.99
C PHE A 88 -28.03 -6.04 17.12
N LYS A 89 -27.33 -7.01 17.72
CA LYS A 89 -26.81 -8.16 16.96
C LYS A 89 -27.93 -9.19 16.74
N LEU A 90 -27.94 -9.88 15.58
CA LEU A 90 -28.88 -10.96 15.32
C LEU A 90 -28.66 -12.13 16.30
N VAL A 91 -29.73 -12.55 16.99
CA VAL A 91 -29.70 -13.70 17.90
C VAL A 91 -30.04 -14.95 17.12
N ASN A 92 -29.18 -15.97 17.22
CA ASN A 92 -29.43 -17.30 16.64
C ASN A 92 -29.84 -18.31 17.70
N ASP A 93 -29.27 -18.23 18.90
CA ASP A 93 -29.66 -19.04 20.05
C ASP A 93 -29.47 -18.29 21.37
N GLY A 94 -30.13 -18.76 22.42
CA GLY A 94 -29.92 -18.26 23.78
C GLY A 94 -30.97 -18.74 24.78
N ASP A 95 -30.69 -18.51 26.05
CA ASP A 95 -31.55 -18.91 27.15
C ASP A 95 -32.62 -17.84 27.44
N VAL A 96 -33.88 -18.25 27.49
CA VAL A 96 -35.02 -17.40 27.81
C VAL A 96 -36.03 -18.15 28.67
N HIS A 97 -36.78 -17.40 29.49
CA HIS A 97 -37.90 -17.98 30.21
C HIS A 97 -39.15 -17.91 29.33
N VAL A 98 -39.89 -19.02 29.27
CA VAL A 98 -41.05 -19.18 28.40
C VAL A 98 -42.29 -19.45 29.23
N CYS A 99 -43.40 -18.82 28.86
CA CYS A 99 -44.72 -19.09 29.42
C CYS A 99 -45.74 -19.16 28.28
N ARG A 100 -46.53 -20.24 28.23
CA ARG A 100 -47.60 -20.42 27.23
C ARG A 100 -48.95 -20.11 27.85
N LEU A 101 -49.74 -19.34 27.13
CA LEU A 101 -51.10 -18.97 27.49
C LEU A 101 -52.03 -19.53 26.42
N ASN A 102 -52.77 -20.59 26.76
CA ASN A 102 -53.77 -21.18 25.87
C ASN A 102 -55.06 -20.35 25.98
N HIS A 103 -55.35 -19.54 24.97
CA HIS A 103 -56.56 -18.72 24.92
C HIS A 103 -57.01 -18.46 23.48
N THR A 104 -58.32 -18.40 23.25
CA THR A 104 -58.89 -18.05 21.94
C THR A 104 -59.19 -16.55 21.87
N ARG A 105 -58.16 -15.73 21.56
CA ARG A 105 -58.19 -14.28 21.24
C ARG A 105 -58.94 -13.27 22.17
N THR A 106 -59.84 -13.65 23.08
CA THR A 106 -60.81 -12.73 23.71
C THR A 106 -60.75 -12.56 25.24
N VAL A 107 -60.00 -13.37 25.99
CA VAL A 107 -59.98 -13.24 27.48
C VAL A 107 -58.56 -13.17 28.00
N ILE A 108 -57.94 -12.01 27.84
CA ILE A 108 -56.52 -11.83 28.16
C ILE A 108 -56.37 -10.98 29.43
N SER A 109 -56.98 -9.80 29.51
CA SER A 109 -56.73 -8.86 30.62
C SER A 109 -56.97 -9.44 32.04
N LYS A 110 -57.94 -10.35 32.21
CA LYS A 110 -58.25 -11.00 33.51
C LYS A 110 -57.38 -12.23 33.82
N LEU A 111 -56.92 -12.98 32.82
CA LEU A 111 -55.97 -14.10 33.00
C LEU A 111 -54.54 -13.58 33.26
N LEU A 112 -54.22 -12.43 32.66
CA LEU A 112 -52.93 -11.74 32.80
C LEU A 112 -52.75 -10.93 34.09
N SER A 113 -53.74 -10.88 34.98
CA SER A 113 -53.58 -10.26 36.31
C SER A 113 -53.44 -11.30 37.43
N SER A 114 -53.75 -12.58 37.18
CA SER A 114 -53.61 -13.65 38.16
C SER A 114 -52.19 -14.23 38.15
N LYS A 115 -51.51 -14.20 39.30
CA LYS A 115 -50.18 -14.80 39.52
C LYS A 115 -50.21 -16.34 39.54
N PHE A 116 -51.38 -16.93 39.84
CA PHE A 116 -51.52 -18.37 40.12
C PHE A 116 -51.71 -19.25 38.87
N LEU A 117 -51.80 -18.66 37.67
CA LEU A 117 -52.04 -19.39 36.42
C LEU A 117 -50.83 -19.42 35.48
N ARG A 118 -49.62 -19.07 35.98
CA ARG A 118 -48.42 -18.95 35.14
C ARG A 118 -47.32 -19.89 35.60
N ARG A 119 -46.99 -20.85 34.76
CA ARG A 119 -45.79 -21.66 34.87
C ARG A 119 -44.76 -21.08 33.90
N TRP A 120 -43.55 -20.82 34.39
CA TRP A 120 -42.42 -20.38 33.56
C TRP A 120 -41.42 -21.53 33.46
N GLU A 121 -40.92 -21.76 32.25
CA GLU A 121 -39.94 -22.80 31.97
C GLU A 121 -38.69 -22.16 31.36
N VAL A 122 -37.51 -22.62 31.74
CA VAL A 122 -36.25 -22.15 31.14
C VAL A 122 -36.03 -22.95 29.87
N HIS A 123 -35.87 -22.26 28.75
CA HIS A 123 -35.57 -22.90 27.48
C HIS A 123 -34.36 -22.27 26.82
N ARG A 124 -33.53 -23.11 26.21
CA ARG A 124 -32.53 -22.65 25.25
C ARG A 124 -33.14 -22.67 23.86
N LEU A 125 -33.52 -21.49 23.36
CA LEU A 125 -34.13 -21.36 22.04
C LEU A 125 -33.07 -21.26 20.95
N THR A 126 -33.43 -21.72 19.76
CA THR A 126 -32.67 -21.56 18.52
C THR A 126 -33.64 -21.06 17.44
N LEU A 127 -33.29 -19.95 16.78
CA LEU A 127 -34.04 -19.41 15.65
C LEU A 127 -33.61 -20.12 14.37
N GLY A 128 -34.26 -21.25 14.08
CA GLY A 128 -34.04 -22.04 12.88
C GLY A 128 -34.55 -21.35 11.61
N ASP A 129 -34.47 -22.05 10.48
CA ASP A 129 -34.82 -21.49 9.16
C ASP A 129 -36.34 -21.41 8.93
N SER A 130 -37.12 -22.33 9.51
CA SER A 130 -38.58 -22.40 9.35
C SER A 130 -39.38 -22.24 10.65
N ALA A 131 -38.72 -22.37 11.80
CA ALA A 131 -39.37 -22.37 13.11
C ALA A 131 -38.44 -21.91 14.24
N ILE A 132 -39.03 -21.49 15.35
CA ILE A 132 -38.36 -21.33 16.65
C ILE A 132 -38.35 -22.70 17.32
N VAL A 133 -37.16 -23.20 17.65
CA VAL A 133 -36.96 -24.54 18.23
C VAL A 133 -36.36 -24.40 19.63
N SER A 134 -36.74 -25.27 20.56
CA SER A 134 -36.06 -25.38 21.86
C SER A 134 -35.10 -26.57 21.85
N ARG A 135 -33.85 -26.37 22.31
CA ARG A 135 -32.91 -27.48 22.57
C ARG A 135 -33.27 -28.28 23.83
N THR A 136 -34.14 -27.72 24.67
CA THR A 136 -34.79 -28.38 25.80
C THR A 136 -36.26 -28.59 25.43
N SER A 137 -36.51 -29.45 24.44
CA SER A 137 -37.84 -29.74 23.86
C SER A 137 -38.73 -30.52 24.84
N THR A 138 -39.11 -29.87 25.92
CA THR A 138 -39.97 -30.42 26.98
C THR A 138 -41.00 -29.36 27.37
N GLY A 139 -42.17 -29.74 27.85
CA GLY A 139 -43.14 -28.77 28.36
C GLY A 139 -43.71 -27.87 27.25
N PHE A 140 -43.69 -26.55 27.42
CA PHE A 140 -44.41 -25.63 26.52
C PHE A 140 -43.88 -25.54 25.09
N LEU A 141 -42.64 -25.96 24.86
CA LEU A 141 -41.96 -25.97 23.56
C LEU A 141 -41.42 -27.36 23.22
N GLU A 142 -42.19 -28.40 23.52
CA GLU A 142 -41.96 -29.75 22.99
C GLU A 142 -42.01 -29.74 21.45
N GLU A 143 -43.02 -29.05 20.89
CA GLU A 143 -43.14 -28.81 19.45
C GLU A 143 -42.53 -27.46 19.04
N PRO A 144 -41.81 -27.38 17.90
CA PRO A 144 -41.34 -26.12 17.33
C PRO A 144 -42.48 -25.15 17.04
N ILE A 145 -42.22 -23.85 17.09
CA ILE A 145 -43.17 -22.81 16.66
C ILE A 145 -42.85 -22.43 15.21
N PRO A 146 -43.63 -22.87 14.20
CA PRO A 146 -43.36 -22.49 12.82
C PRO A 146 -43.54 -20.98 12.64
N TYR A 147 -42.66 -20.32 11.88
CA TYR A 147 -42.84 -18.89 11.60
C TYR A 147 -44.16 -18.59 10.88
N ALA A 148 -44.67 -19.56 10.11
CA ALA A 148 -45.99 -19.49 9.47
C ALA A 148 -47.17 -19.45 10.45
N ALA A 149 -47.00 -19.95 11.68
CA ALA A 149 -48.04 -19.97 12.71
C ALA A 149 -48.06 -18.70 13.57
N ILE A 150 -47.03 -17.84 13.45
CA ILE A 150 -46.93 -16.59 14.21
C ILE A 150 -47.76 -15.51 13.52
N GLU A 151 -48.82 -15.06 14.18
CA GLU A 151 -49.70 -14.01 13.69
C GLU A 151 -49.07 -12.64 13.94
N ASP A 152 -48.72 -12.34 15.19
CA ASP A 152 -48.22 -11.05 15.62
C ASP A 152 -47.15 -11.17 16.72
N ILE A 153 -46.30 -10.15 16.86
CA ILE A 153 -45.23 -10.08 17.85
C ILE A 153 -45.17 -8.66 18.41
N TYR A 154 -45.17 -8.51 19.74
CA TYR A 154 -45.02 -7.20 20.38
C TYR A 154 -44.20 -7.27 21.66
N ALA A 155 -43.40 -6.22 21.86
CA ALA A 155 -42.74 -5.97 23.13
C ALA A 155 -43.79 -5.56 24.18
N VAL A 156 -43.78 -6.24 25.33
CA VAL A 156 -44.74 -5.98 26.39
C VAL A 156 -44.24 -4.80 27.24
N THR A 157 -44.92 -3.66 27.15
CA THR A 157 -44.50 -2.40 27.77
C THR A 157 -44.97 -2.21 29.21
N ARG A 158 -46.15 -2.72 29.57
CA ARG A 158 -46.71 -2.65 30.94
C ARG A 158 -47.49 -3.94 31.24
N TRP A 159 -47.04 -4.72 32.23
CA TRP A 159 -47.60 -6.05 32.55
C TRP A 159 -47.66 -6.38 34.04
N ASP A 160 -46.62 -6.07 34.81
CA ASP A 160 -46.55 -6.25 36.27
C ASP A 160 -45.47 -5.29 36.82
N CYS A 161 -45.59 -4.90 38.09
CA CYS A 161 -44.56 -4.15 38.82
C CYS A 161 -43.26 -4.96 39.03
N HIS A 162 -43.31 -6.30 38.91
CA HIS A 162 -42.17 -7.19 39.20
C HIS A 162 -41.55 -7.91 37.99
N GLN A 163 -42.26 -8.11 36.88
CA GLN A 163 -41.73 -8.84 35.72
C GLN A 163 -41.45 -7.90 34.55
N LYS A 164 -40.16 -7.61 34.37
CA LYS A 164 -39.64 -6.69 33.38
C LYS A 164 -39.18 -7.48 32.13
N PHE A 165 -39.33 -6.86 30.96
CA PHE A 165 -38.68 -7.23 29.69
C PHE A 165 -39.18 -8.50 28.95
N CYS A 166 -40.49 -8.56 28.69
CA CYS A 166 -41.11 -9.67 27.95
C CYS A 166 -41.47 -9.32 26.49
N ILE A 167 -41.45 -10.35 25.63
CA ILE A 167 -41.99 -10.34 24.27
C ILE A 167 -43.20 -11.26 24.25
N ARG A 168 -44.26 -10.87 23.56
CA ARG A 168 -45.41 -11.74 23.29
C ARG A 168 -45.44 -12.13 21.81
N ILE A 169 -45.51 -13.44 21.57
CA ILE A 169 -45.68 -14.06 20.26
C ILE A 169 -47.10 -14.62 20.23
N VAL A 170 -47.93 -14.15 19.30
CA VAL A 170 -49.30 -14.60 19.10
C VAL A 170 -49.31 -15.72 18.08
N VAL A 171 -49.91 -16.86 18.45
CA VAL A 171 -50.10 -18.04 17.60
C VAL A 171 -51.60 -18.38 17.57
N PHE A 172 -52.02 -19.19 16.60
CA PHE A 172 -53.45 -19.45 16.34
C PHE A 172 -54.24 -19.97 17.56
N ASP A 173 -53.59 -20.71 18.46
CA ASP A 173 -54.18 -21.35 19.64
C ASP A 173 -53.83 -20.65 20.97
N GLY A 174 -53.16 -19.50 20.93
CA GLY A 174 -52.79 -18.80 22.16
C GLY A 174 -51.69 -17.75 22.03
N SER A 175 -50.88 -17.62 23.08
CA SER A 175 -49.75 -16.71 23.11
C SER A 175 -48.59 -17.27 23.91
N ILE A 176 -47.39 -17.02 23.42
CA ILE A 176 -46.14 -17.43 24.04
C ILE A 176 -45.41 -16.18 24.50
N LEU A 177 -45.06 -16.13 25.78
CA LEU A 177 -44.30 -15.05 26.38
C LEU A 177 -42.85 -15.48 26.52
N LEU A 178 -41.94 -14.65 26.02
CA LEU A 178 -40.51 -14.80 26.20
C LEU A 178 -40.02 -13.71 27.15
N GLN A 179 -39.48 -14.09 28.31
CA GLN A 179 -38.89 -13.18 29.27
C GLN A 179 -37.36 -13.25 29.20
N THR A 180 -36.73 -12.08 29.16
CA THR A 180 -35.28 -11.89 29.13
C THR A 180 -34.81 -11.15 30.38
N SER A 181 -33.49 -11.08 30.59
CA SER A 181 -32.93 -10.45 31.79
C SER A 181 -32.95 -8.91 31.77
N ASN A 182 -32.99 -8.28 30.58
CA ASN A 182 -32.98 -6.82 30.44
C ASN A 182 -33.70 -6.35 29.16
N SER A 183 -34.01 -5.05 29.07
CA SER A 183 -34.71 -4.47 27.91
C SER A 183 -33.95 -4.62 26.60
N TYR A 184 -32.62 -4.57 26.66
CA TYR A 184 -31.77 -4.72 25.48
C TYR A 184 -31.93 -6.11 24.86
N LEU A 185 -31.83 -7.17 25.65
CA LEU A 185 -32.02 -8.55 25.18
C LEU A 185 -33.44 -8.80 24.71
N ARG A 186 -34.46 -8.25 25.38
CA ARG A 186 -35.85 -8.30 24.88
C ARG A 186 -35.93 -7.71 23.48
N ASP A 187 -35.43 -6.50 23.27
CA ASP A 187 -35.54 -5.83 21.98
C ASP A 187 -34.68 -6.53 20.92
N GLN A 188 -33.53 -7.07 21.31
CA GLN A 188 -32.67 -7.90 20.48
C GLN A 188 -33.39 -9.16 19.98
N TRP A 189 -34.01 -9.93 20.88
CA TRP A 189 -34.83 -11.10 20.53
C TRP A 189 -36.04 -10.72 19.67
N PHE A 190 -36.71 -9.61 20.00
CA PHE A 190 -37.86 -9.10 19.27
C PHE A 190 -37.52 -8.84 17.79
N HIS A 191 -36.46 -8.07 17.54
CA HIS A 191 -36.01 -7.77 16.18
C HIS A 191 -35.47 -9.01 15.47
N SER A 192 -34.79 -9.93 16.17
CA SER A 192 -34.27 -11.18 15.58
C SER A 192 -35.37 -12.13 15.13
N ILE A 193 -36.45 -12.27 15.91
CA ILE A 193 -37.60 -13.11 15.53
C ILE A 193 -38.36 -12.48 14.37
N ILE A 194 -38.59 -11.15 14.39
CA ILE A 194 -39.22 -10.43 13.27
C ILE A 194 -38.40 -10.62 11.98
N TRP A 195 -37.08 -10.51 12.07
CA TRP A 195 -36.17 -10.75 10.95
C TRP A 195 -36.35 -12.15 10.36
N LYS A 196 -36.21 -13.20 11.19
CA LYS A 196 -36.35 -14.59 10.74
C LYS A 196 -37.73 -14.91 10.15
N LYS A 197 -38.80 -14.41 10.79
CA LYS A 197 -40.19 -14.56 10.29
C LYS A 197 -40.35 -13.93 8.89
N ASN A 198 -39.86 -12.70 8.69
CA ASN A 198 -39.99 -12.02 7.41
C ASN A 198 -39.10 -12.62 6.31
N ILE A 199 -37.87 -13.00 6.62
CA ILE A 199 -37.00 -13.70 5.66
C ILE A 199 -37.62 -15.03 5.22
N PHE A 200 -38.16 -15.83 6.14
CA PHE A 200 -38.90 -17.05 5.80
C PHE A 200 -40.10 -16.76 4.88
N LYS A 201 -40.85 -15.69 5.17
CA LYS A 201 -41.97 -15.24 4.32
C LYS A 201 -41.49 -14.87 2.91
N TYR A 202 -40.44 -14.06 2.78
CA TYR A 202 -39.91 -13.65 1.47
C TYR A 202 -39.38 -14.85 0.68
N GLN A 203 -38.64 -15.76 1.33
CA GLN A 203 -38.15 -16.99 0.69
C GLN A 203 -39.31 -17.81 0.11
N ARG A 204 -40.41 -17.98 0.86
CA ARG A 204 -41.59 -18.73 0.40
C ARG A 204 -42.34 -17.99 -0.71
N LEU A 205 -42.47 -16.67 -0.63
CA LEU A 205 -43.14 -15.87 -1.65
C LEU A 205 -42.36 -15.86 -2.96
N LEU A 206 -41.08 -15.53 -2.91
CA LEU A 206 -40.24 -15.39 -4.09
C LEU A 206 -40.03 -16.73 -4.82
N ARG A 207 -39.92 -17.86 -4.10
CA ARG A 207 -39.82 -19.19 -4.72
C ARG A 207 -41.08 -19.63 -5.47
N ASN A 208 -42.26 -19.19 -5.02
CA ASN A 208 -43.55 -19.61 -5.57
C ASN A 208 -44.16 -18.60 -6.57
N THR A 209 -43.69 -17.35 -6.56
CA THR A 209 -44.24 -16.30 -7.40
C THR A 209 -43.83 -16.47 -8.85
N ARG A 210 -44.82 -16.46 -9.76
CA ARG A 210 -44.60 -16.48 -11.22
C ARG A 210 -44.82 -15.13 -11.90
N ARG A 211 -45.43 -14.17 -11.20
CA ARG A 211 -45.73 -12.83 -11.72
C ARG A 211 -44.55 -11.89 -11.47
N ILE A 212 -44.03 -11.31 -12.54
CA ILE A 212 -42.83 -10.48 -12.55
C ILE A 212 -42.95 -9.22 -11.68
N GLU A 213 -44.09 -8.51 -11.77
CA GLU A 213 -44.38 -7.30 -11.01
C GLU A 213 -44.45 -7.56 -9.50
N VAL A 214 -45.05 -8.70 -9.13
CA VAL A 214 -45.15 -9.12 -7.73
C VAL A 214 -43.78 -9.48 -7.19
N MET A 215 -42.97 -10.22 -7.96
CA MET A 215 -41.60 -10.57 -7.58
C MET A 215 -40.75 -9.32 -7.35
N LEU A 216 -40.72 -8.38 -8.30
CA LEU A 216 -39.99 -7.12 -8.18
C LEU A 216 -40.42 -6.31 -6.95
N LYS A 217 -41.73 -6.20 -6.71
CA LYS A 217 -42.27 -5.49 -5.56
C LYS A 217 -41.83 -6.13 -4.24
N GLU A 218 -41.88 -7.46 -4.14
CA GLU A 218 -41.44 -8.18 -2.94
C GLU A 218 -39.92 -8.08 -2.73
N ILE A 219 -39.11 -8.06 -3.80
CA ILE A 219 -37.67 -7.82 -3.70
C ILE A 219 -37.41 -6.42 -3.13
N LYS A 220 -38.08 -5.37 -3.65
CA LYS A 220 -37.95 -4.00 -3.13
C LYS A 220 -38.32 -3.92 -1.66
N ILE A 221 -39.46 -4.49 -1.27
CA ILE A 221 -39.92 -4.54 0.13
C ILE A 221 -38.92 -5.29 1.02
N MET A 222 -38.36 -6.40 0.53
CA MET A 222 -37.32 -7.14 1.25
C MET A 222 -36.08 -6.27 1.46
N VAL A 223 -35.56 -5.62 0.41
CA VAL A 223 -34.40 -4.72 0.52
C VAL A 223 -34.66 -3.58 1.51
N ASP A 224 -35.80 -2.91 1.41
CA ASP A 224 -36.20 -1.83 2.34
C ASP A 224 -36.27 -2.33 3.79
N PHE A 225 -36.76 -3.56 4.01
CA PHE A 225 -36.77 -4.18 5.32
C PHE A 225 -35.35 -4.45 5.86
N CYS A 226 -34.41 -4.86 5.00
CA CYS A 226 -33.00 -5.07 5.38
C CYS A 226 -32.28 -3.76 5.73
N LEU A 227 -32.66 -2.65 5.09
CA LEU A 227 -32.06 -1.34 5.35
C LEU A 227 -32.68 -0.63 6.57
N SER A 228 -33.92 -0.93 6.92
CA SER A 228 -34.67 -0.29 8.01
C SER A 228 -34.59 -1.03 9.36
N THR A 229 -34.13 -2.28 9.36
CA THR A 229 -34.00 -3.06 10.61
C THR A 229 -32.89 -2.48 11.51
N PRO A 230 -33.07 -2.45 12.84
CA PRO A 230 -32.04 -2.02 13.78
C PRO A 230 -30.95 -3.09 14.02
N LEU A 231 -31.02 -4.22 13.32
CA LEU A 231 -30.04 -5.29 13.40
C LEU A 231 -28.74 -4.93 12.67
N GLN A 232 -27.60 -5.23 13.28
CA GLN A 232 -26.26 -5.00 12.75
C GLN A 232 -25.49 -6.32 12.70
N ASP A 233 -25.71 -7.08 11.63
CA ASP A 233 -25.03 -8.34 11.37
C ASP A 233 -24.85 -8.49 9.85
N GLU A 234 -23.74 -9.09 9.40
CA GLU A 234 -23.48 -9.27 7.96
C GLU A 234 -24.57 -10.14 7.30
N CYS A 235 -25.15 -11.08 8.05
CA CYS A 235 -26.25 -11.91 7.57
C CYS A 235 -27.47 -11.10 7.13
N ILE A 236 -27.67 -9.89 7.67
CA ILE A 236 -28.79 -9.02 7.31
C ILE A 236 -28.75 -8.64 5.83
N TYR A 237 -27.56 -8.38 5.29
CA TYR A 237 -27.41 -8.05 3.87
C TYR A 237 -27.06 -9.28 3.03
N GLN A 238 -26.44 -10.31 3.62
CA GLN A 238 -26.01 -11.51 2.90
C GLN A 238 -27.17 -12.45 2.55
N THR A 239 -28.05 -12.76 3.49
CA THR A 239 -29.16 -13.71 3.27
C THR A 239 -30.11 -13.28 2.14
N PRO A 240 -30.50 -11.99 2.02
CA PRO A 240 -31.28 -11.55 0.87
C PRO A 240 -30.55 -11.73 -0.45
N LEU A 241 -29.23 -11.47 -0.51
CA LEU A 241 -28.44 -11.66 -1.73
C LEU A 241 -28.40 -13.14 -2.13
N GLU A 242 -28.24 -14.06 -1.18
CA GLU A 242 -28.29 -15.52 -1.42
C GLU A 242 -29.66 -15.97 -1.94
N LEU A 243 -30.75 -15.44 -1.36
CA LEU A 243 -32.10 -15.71 -1.85
C LEU A 243 -32.32 -15.26 -3.29
N ILE A 244 -31.73 -14.13 -3.69
CA ILE A 244 -31.81 -13.67 -5.08
C ILE A 244 -30.86 -14.45 -5.98
N SER A 245 -29.69 -14.86 -5.48
CA SER A 245 -28.78 -15.78 -6.17
C SER A 245 -29.49 -17.04 -6.66
N ASP A 246 -30.28 -17.67 -5.78
CA ASP A 246 -31.11 -18.84 -6.11
C ASP A 246 -32.14 -18.58 -7.23
N LEU A 247 -32.57 -17.33 -7.40
CA LEU A 247 -33.61 -16.92 -8.33
C LEU A 247 -33.07 -16.37 -9.65
N LEU A 248 -31.80 -15.95 -9.68
CA LEU A 248 -31.17 -15.36 -10.87
C LEU A 248 -31.26 -16.22 -12.13
N PRO A 249 -31.08 -17.55 -12.09
CA PRO A 249 -31.25 -18.39 -13.29
C PRO A 249 -32.67 -18.32 -13.86
N LYS A 250 -33.68 -18.25 -13.00
CA LYS A 250 -35.08 -18.07 -13.43
C LYS A 250 -35.27 -16.69 -14.06
N ILE A 251 -34.71 -15.65 -13.41
CA ILE A 251 -34.79 -14.26 -13.85
C ILE A 251 -34.12 -14.07 -15.22
N SER A 252 -32.89 -14.55 -15.39
CA SER A 252 -32.10 -14.37 -16.61
C SER A 252 -32.75 -15.03 -17.83
N ASN A 253 -33.40 -16.18 -17.65
CA ASN A 253 -33.96 -16.96 -18.75
C ASN A 253 -35.39 -16.58 -19.14
N HIS A 254 -36.19 -16.06 -18.21
CA HIS A 254 -37.64 -15.88 -18.43
C HIS A 254 -38.08 -14.41 -18.46
N PHE A 255 -37.24 -13.47 -18.00
CA PHE A 255 -37.63 -12.06 -17.87
C PHE A 255 -36.91 -11.15 -18.87
N PRO A 256 -37.59 -10.07 -19.34
CA PRO A 256 -36.98 -9.06 -20.22
C PRO A 256 -35.76 -8.40 -19.58
N LYS A 257 -34.82 -7.94 -20.41
CA LYS A 257 -33.60 -7.26 -19.96
C LYS A 257 -33.90 -6.09 -19.01
N SER A 258 -34.90 -5.25 -19.31
CA SER A 258 -35.29 -4.11 -18.45
C SER A 258 -35.60 -4.50 -17.01
N VAL A 259 -36.23 -5.66 -16.81
CA VAL A 259 -36.54 -6.16 -15.47
C VAL A 259 -35.30 -6.72 -14.78
N GLN A 260 -34.43 -7.37 -15.53
CA GLN A 260 -33.16 -7.83 -14.98
C GLN A 260 -32.34 -6.66 -14.44
N GLU A 261 -32.27 -5.57 -15.21
CA GLU A 261 -31.62 -4.32 -14.81
C GLU A 261 -32.26 -3.69 -13.57
N GLU A 262 -33.60 -3.67 -13.50
CA GLU A 262 -34.33 -3.14 -12.34
C GLU A 262 -34.08 -3.97 -11.06
N VAL A 263 -33.99 -5.30 -11.16
CA VAL A 263 -33.57 -6.16 -10.05
C VAL A 263 -32.17 -5.73 -9.58
N LEU A 264 -31.22 -5.54 -10.49
CA LEU A 264 -29.86 -5.17 -10.11
C LEU A 264 -29.78 -3.83 -9.38
N VAL A 265 -30.46 -2.81 -9.90
CA VAL A 265 -30.55 -1.49 -9.27
C VAL A 265 -31.15 -1.61 -7.86
N THR A 266 -32.16 -2.48 -7.69
CA THR A 266 -32.78 -2.74 -6.39
C THR A 266 -31.80 -3.37 -5.38
N LEU A 267 -30.81 -4.15 -5.83
CA LEU A 267 -29.83 -4.81 -4.95
C LEU A 267 -28.63 -3.93 -4.57
N VAL A 268 -28.42 -2.79 -5.24
CA VAL A 268 -27.27 -1.89 -5.00
C VAL A 268 -27.07 -1.59 -3.51
N PRO A 269 -28.10 -1.20 -2.73
CA PRO A 269 -27.90 -0.85 -1.33
C PRO A 269 -27.37 -2.01 -0.47
N LEU A 270 -27.66 -3.26 -0.85
CA LEU A 270 -27.15 -4.45 -0.17
C LEU A 270 -25.70 -4.76 -0.59
N LEU A 271 -25.40 -4.60 -1.87
CA LEU A 271 -24.07 -4.84 -2.44
C LEU A 271 -23.04 -3.78 -2.03
N GLU A 272 -23.47 -2.57 -1.65
CA GLU A 272 -22.59 -1.60 -1.00
C GLU A 272 -22.17 -2.02 0.40
N LYS A 273 -22.95 -2.90 1.05
CA LYS A 273 -22.72 -3.37 2.42
C LYS A 273 -22.08 -4.77 2.49
N ASN A 274 -22.18 -5.59 1.45
CA ASN A 274 -21.65 -6.96 1.40
C ASN A 274 -21.06 -7.34 0.04
N HIS A 275 -20.34 -8.46 -0.01
CA HIS A 275 -19.80 -8.98 -1.25
C HIS A 275 -20.88 -9.74 -2.04
N PRO A 276 -20.90 -9.63 -3.38
CA PRO A 276 -21.83 -10.39 -4.20
C PRO A 276 -21.55 -11.91 -4.09
N PRO A 277 -22.59 -12.75 -3.91
CA PRO A 277 -22.54 -14.20 -4.11
C PRO A 277 -22.06 -14.60 -5.51
N SER A 278 -21.66 -15.87 -5.63
CA SER A 278 -21.08 -16.44 -6.85
C SER A 278 -21.96 -16.29 -8.09
N GLU A 279 -23.25 -16.57 -7.98
CA GLU A 279 -24.19 -16.52 -9.11
C GLU A 279 -24.52 -15.06 -9.50
N ILE A 280 -24.47 -14.13 -8.53
CA ILE A 280 -24.56 -12.69 -8.81
C ILE A 280 -23.32 -12.22 -9.58
N CYS A 281 -22.12 -12.66 -9.20
CA CYS A 281 -20.90 -12.37 -9.96
C CYS A 281 -20.97 -12.90 -11.39
N ASP A 282 -21.44 -14.14 -11.59
CA ASP A 282 -21.61 -14.72 -12.93
C ASP A 282 -22.62 -13.92 -13.76
N PHE A 283 -23.70 -13.50 -13.14
CA PHE A 283 -24.70 -12.66 -13.79
C PHE A 283 -24.13 -11.29 -14.19
N PHE A 284 -23.37 -10.63 -13.31
CA PHE A 284 -22.70 -9.37 -13.63
C PHE A 284 -21.65 -9.52 -14.72
N SER A 285 -20.82 -10.57 -14.66
CA SER A 285 -19.87 -10.93 -15.71
C SER A 285 -20.56 -11.06 -17.07
N LYS A 286 -21.70 -11.77 -17.12
CA LYS A 286 -22.50 -11.91 -18.34
C LYS A 286 -23.02 -10.56 -18.84
N GLN A 287 -23.50 -9.68 -17.96
CA GLN A 287 -23.95 -8.34 -18.37
C GLN A 287 -22.82 -7.47 -18.92
N CYS A 288 -21.62 -7.53 -18.32
CA CYS A 288 -20.44 -6.86 -18.83
C CYS A 288 -20.07 -7.31 -20.24
N LYS A 289 -20.20 -8.61 -20.55
CA LYS A 289 -19.93 -9.17 -21.88
C LYS A 289 -21.02 -8.85 -22.90
N ASP A 290 -22.28 -9.02 -22.51
CA ASP A 290 -23.42 -8.91 -23.43
C ASP A 290 -23.74 -7.44 -23.76
N ASN A 291 -23.58 -6.52 -22.80
CA ASN A 291 -23.94 -5.10 -22.95
C ASN A 291 -22.87 -4.16 -22.35
N PRO A 292 -21.61 -4.18 -22.85
CA PRO A 292 -20.48 -3.45 -22.25
C PRO A 292 -20.65 -1.92 -22.23
N ARG A 293 -21.53 -1.39 -23.07
CA ARG A 293 -21.83 0.06 -23.14
C ARG A 293 -22.95 0.50 -22.20
N SER A 294 -23.55 -0.41 -21.43
CA SER A 294 -24.63 -0.06 -20.49
C SER A 294 -24.15 0.96 -19.44
N ASN A 295 -25.05 1.86 -19.04
CA ASN A 295 -24.80 2.82 -17.96
C ASN A 295 -24.72 2.13 -16.59
N LEU A 296 -25.34 0.96 -16.44
CA LEU A 296 -25.30 0.15 -15.21
C LEU A 296 -23.89 -0.23 -14.79
N ILE A 297 -22.98 -0.41 -15.76
CA ILE A 297 -21.59 -0.73 -15.46
C ILE A 297 -20.96 0.41 -14.64
N MET A 298 -21.20 1.67 -15.03
CA MET A 298 -20.67 2.81 -14.28
C MET A 298 -21.43 3.06 -12.98
N GLU A 299 -22.76 3.05 -13.04
CA GLU A 299 -23.61 3.48 -11.91
C GLU A 299 -23.73 2.40 -10.82
N VAL A 300 -23.84 1.14 -11.19
CA VAL A 300 -24.15 0.03 -10.28
C VAL A 300 -22.92 -0.83 -10.01
N PHE A 301 -22.12 -1.17 -11.02
CA PHE A 301 -21.00 -2.10 -10.82
C PHE A 301 -19.77 -1.43 -10.21
N THR A 302 -19.51 -0.15 -10.54
CA THR A 302 -18.34 0.56 -10.00
C THR A 302 -18.30 0.55 -8.46
N PRO A 303 -19.36 0.92 -7.71
CA PRO A 303 -19.30 0.88 -6.24
C PRO A 303 -19.03 -0.53 -5.69
N VAL A 304 -19.61 -1.56 -6.32
CA VAL A 304 -19.41 -2.97 -5.93
C VAL A 304 -17.97 -3.41 -6.17
N VAL A 305 -17.42 -3.11 -7.34
CA VAL A 305 -16.02 -3.44 -7.68
C VAL A 305 -15.05 -2.67 -6.77
N GLN A 306 -15.30 -1.38 -6.53
CA GLN A 306 -14.51 -0.57 -5.59
C GLN A 306 -14.49 -1.19 -4.20
N ARG A 307 -15.64 -1.66 -3.69
CA ARG A 307 -15.73 -2.37 -2.41
C ARG A 307 -14.88 -3.64 -2.42
N ILE A 308 -15.07 -4.51 -3.41
CA ILE A 308 -14.31 -5.78 -3.53
C ILE A 308 -12.80 -5.51 -3.48
N LEU A 309 -12.32 -4.53 -4.25
CA LEU A 309 -10.90 -4.19 -4.32
C LEU A 309 -10.34 -3.57 -3.04
N LYS A 310 -11.17 -2.88 -2.25
CA LYS A 310 -10.76 -2.24 -0.98
C LYS A 310 -10.68 -3.22 0.20
N HIS A 311 -11.32 -4.38 0.10
CA HIS A 311 -11.37 -5.39 1.15
C HIS A 311 -10.41 -6.57 0.91
N ASN A 312 -10.25 -7.42 1.92
CA ASN A 312 -9.41 -8.62 1.82
C ASN A 312 -10.17 -9.73 1.08
N VAL A 313 -9.72 -10.08 -0.13
CA VAL A 313 -10.40 -11.04 -0.99
C VAL A 313 -9.40 -12.07 -1.51
N ASP A 314 -9.74 -13.36 -1.36
CA ASP A 314 -8.98 -14.47 -1.92
C ASP A 314 -9.59 -14.87 -3.28
N PHE A 315 -9.09 -14.27 -4.36
CA PHE A 315 -9.56 -14.57 -5.71
C PHE A 315 -9.29 -16.01 -6.17
N GLY A 316 -8.45 -16.77 -5.45
CA GLY A 316 -8.29 -18.20 -5.68
C GLY A 316 -9.50 -19.01 -5.23
N LYS A 317 -10.13 -18.61 -4.12
CA LYS A 317 -11.37 -19.23 -3.61
C LYS A 317 -12.63 -18.73 -4.30
N TYR A 318 -12.60 -17.52 -4.85
CA TYR A 318 -13.77 -16.87 -5.49
C TYR A 318 -13.50 -16.56 -6.98
N PRO A 319 -13.42 -17.59 -7.86
CA PRO A 319 -13.09 -17.41 -9.27
C PRO A 319 -14.12 -16.55 -10.03
N ASN A 320 -15.41 -16.70 -9.72
CA ASN A 320 -16.48 -15.94 -10.38
C ASN A 320 -16.40 -14.45 -10.07
N MET A 321 -16.02 -14.10 -8.83
CA MET A 321 -15.76 -12.71 -8.45
C MET A 321 -14.57 -12.14 -9.24
N ARG A 322 -13.48 -12.92 -9.37
CA ARG A 322 -12.34 -12.53 -10.20
C ARG A 322 -12.76 -12.32 -11.66
N MET A 323 -13.52 -13.24 -12.25
CA MET A 323 -14.01 -13.13 -13.62
C MET A 323 -14.88 -11.89 -13.81
N PHE A 324 -15.80 -11.61 -12.88
CA PHE A 324 -16.59 -10.39 -12.89
C PHE A 324 -15.71 -9.13 -12.94
N LEU A 325 -14.67 -9.05 -12.10
CA LEU A 325 -13.75 -7.91 -12.10
C LEU A 325 -12.99 -7.75 -13.43
N GLN A 326 -12.58 -8.87 -14.04
CA GLN A 326 -11.92 -8.86 -15.35
C GLN A 326 -12.86 -8.37 -16.45
N ASP A 327 -14.06 -8.91 -16.50
CA ASP A 327 -15.07 -8.54 -17.50
C ASP A 327 -15.54 -7.10 -17.31
N PHE A 328 -15.60 -6.62 -16.06
CA PHE A 328 -15.87 -5.21 -15.75
C PHE A 328 -14.79 -4.30 -16.34
N ILE A 329 -13.50 -4.60 -16.12
CA ILE A 329 -12.39 -3.80 -16.68
C ILE A 329 -12.43 -3.77 -18.21
N VAL A 330 -12.70 -4.91 -18.86
CA VAL A 330 -12.84 -4.99 -20.32
C VAL A 330 -14.06 -4.19 -20.80
N ALA A 331 -15.18 -4.26 -20.08
CA ALA A 331 -16.38 -3.52 -20.43
C ALA A 331 -16.20 -1.99 -20.29
N LEU A 332 -15.40 -1.53 -19.31
CA LEU A 332 -15.00 -0.12 -19.22
C LEU A 332 -14.23 0.32 -20.47
N GLY A 333 -13.31 -0.49 -20.98
CA GLY A 333 -12.53 -0.20 -22.19
C GLY A 333 -13.34 -0.20 -23.48
N ALA A 334 -14.55 -0.80 -23.49
CA ALA A 334 -15.44 -0.81 -24.65
C ALA A 334 -16.38 0.42 -24.75
N LYS A 335 -16.33 1.32 -23.76
CA LYS A 335 -17.02 2.62 -23.80
C LYS A 335 -16.32 3.59 -24.75
N ASN A 336 -17.00 4.68 -25.12
CA ASN A 336 -16.55 5.61 -26.16
C ASN A 336 -15.19 6.24 -25.90
N GLU A 337 -14.81 6.46 -24.64
CA GLU A 337 -13.50 7.04 -24.29
C GLU A 337 -12.38 5.97 -24.19
N GLY A 338 -12.73 4.68 -24.30
CA GLY A 338 -11.78 3.58 -24.38
C GLY A 338 -10.90 3.42 -23.15
N LEU A 339 -9.58 3.35 -23.37
CA LEU A 339 -8.59 3.10 -22.32
C LEU A 339 -8.46 4.24 -21.31
N SER A 340 -8.96 5.45 -21.60
CA SER A 340 -8.92 6.56 -20.64
C SER A 340 -9.81 6.26 -19.41
N ILE A 341 -10.99 5.65 -19.61
CA ILE A 341 -11.90 5.28 -18.52
C ILE A 341 -11.26 4.20 -17.64
N VAL A 342 -10.56 3.23 -18.23
CA VAL A 342 -9.84 2.19 -17.48
C VAL A 342 -8.76 2.81 -16.59
N ARG A 343 -7.99 3.76 -17.15
CA ARG A 343 -6.99 4.55 -16.40
C ARG A 343 -7.64 5.39 -15.31
N GLN A 344 -8.74 6.07 -15.60
CA GLN A 344 -9.48 6.88 -14.64
C GLN A 344 -10.02 6.01 -13.49
N PHE A 345 -10.56 4.83 -13.79
CA PHE A 345 -11.00 3.89 -12.77
C PHE A 345 -9.85 3.48 -11.84
N ALA A 346 -8.70 3.07 -12.39
CA ALA A 346 -7.52 2.75 -11.57
C ALA A 346 -7.04 3.96 -10.73
N ALA A 347 -7.13 5.18 -11.26
CA ALA A 347 -6.84 6.41 -10.51
C ALA A 347 -7.83 6.67 -9.37
N THR A 348 -9.13 6.44 -9.59
CA THR A 348 -10.15 6.57 -8.51
C THR A 348 -9.94 5.56 -7.38
N MET A 349 -9.35 4.40 -7.68
CA MET A 349 -8.99 3.39 -6.70
C MET A 349 -7.81 3.81 -5.82
N HIS A 350 -6.86 4.59 -6.37
CA HIS A 350 -5.79 5.23 -5.59
C HIS A 350 -6.35 6.33 -4.69
N GLY A 351 -7.18 7.21 -5.25
CA GLY A 351 -7.64 8.44 -4.60
C GLY A 351 -6.73 9.64 -4.92
N SER A 352 -7.18 10.84 -4.54
CA SER A 352 -6.48 12.11 -4.82
C SER A 352 -5.36 12.44 -3.81
N SER A 353 -5.17 11.62 -2.78
CA SER A 353 -4.11 11.77 -1.79
C SER A 353 -2.74 11.36 -2.36
N SER A 354 -1.67 11.84 -1.74
CA SER A 354 -0.29 11.43 -2.08
C SER A 354 0.02 9.98 -1.71
N THR A 355 -0.80 9.38 -0.85
CA THR A 355 -0.71 7.97 -0.46
C THR A 355 -2.08 7.32 -0.61
N CYS A 356 -2.11 6.09 -1.09
CA CYS A 356 -3.34 5.34 -1.23
C CYS A 356 -3.92 4.99 0.16
N PRO A 357 -5.18 5.33 0.45
CA PRO A 357 -5.80 5.06 1.75
C PRO A 357 -6.16 3.57 1.94
N HIS A 358 -6.05 2.74 0.90
CA HIS A 358 -6.49 1.36 0.89
C HIS A 358 -5.37 0.41 0.44
N PRO A 359 -4.61 -0.20 1.37
CA PRO A 359 -3.43 -1.00 1.03
C PRO A 359 -3.75 -2.29 0.25
N ARG A 360 -5.02 -2.71 0.20
CA ARG A 360 -5.46 -3.91 -0.52
C ARG A 360 -5.75 -3.68 -2.00
N VAL A 361 -5.93 -2.44 -2.41
CA VAL A 361 -6.31 -2.08 -3.78
C VAL A 361 -5.28 -2.55 -4.79
N LEU A 362 -4.01 -2.18 -4.57
CA LEU A 362 -2.91 -2.53 -5.46
C LEU A 362 -2.74 -4.05 -5.64
N PRO A 363 -2.56 -4.87 -4.58
CA PRO A 363 -2.40 -6.31 -4.76
C PRO A 363 -3.63 -6.97 -5.38
N ASN A 364 -4.84 -6.50 -5.07
CA ASN A 364 -6.08 -7.03 -5.67
C ASN A 364 -6.15 -6.72 -7.17
N LEU A 365 -5.90 -5.47 -7.58
CA LEU A 365 -5.89 -5.09 -9.00
C LEU A 365 -4.81 -5.83 -9.79
N VAL A 366 -3.59 -5.92 -9.24
CA VAL A 366 -2.50 -6.68 -9.85
C VAL A 366 -2.90 -8.15 -10.00
N SER A 367 -3.45 -8.77 -8.95
CA SER A 367 -3.90 -10.17 -9.02
C SER A 367 -4.96 -10.41 -10.10
N VAL A 368 -5.93 -9.50 -10.24
CA VAL A 368 -6.98 -9.58 -11.27
C VAL A 368 -6.39 -9.45 -12.67
N CYS A 369 -5.51 -8.47 -12.89
CA CYS A 369 -4.88 -8.22 -14.18
C CYS A 369 -3.91 -9.34 -14.58
N LEU A 370 -3.08 -9.83 -13.65
CA LEU A 370 -2.17 -10.95 -13.89
C LEU A 370 -2.94 -12.20 -14.32
N ALA A 371 -3.99 -12.57 -13.58
CA ALA A 371 -4.81 -13.72 -13.91
C ALA A 371 -5.48 -13.59 -15.28
N ALA A 372 -5.88 -12.38 -15.68
CA ALA A 372 -6.49 -12.12 -16.98
C ALA A 372 -5.48 -12.28 -18.12
N ILE A 373 -4.30 -11.69 -17.99
CA ILE A 373 -3.21 -11.81 -18.96
C ILE A 373 -2.80 -13.28 -19.08
N TYR A 374 -2.68 -14.00 -17.96
CA TYR A 374 -2.38 -15.43 -17.96
C TYR A 374 -3.41 -16.23 -18.75
N ALA A 375 -4.71 -15.98 -18.52
CA ALA A 375 -5.80 -16.64 -19.24
C ALA A 375 -5.77 -16.35 -20.76
N ILE A 376 -5.46 -15.10 -21.16
CA ILE A 376 -5.34 -14.71 -22.58
C ILE A 376 -4.26 -15.54 -23.30
N PHE A 377 -3.13 -15.81 -22.65
CA PHE A 377 -1.99 -16.50 -23.28
C PHE A 377 -1.97 -18.02 -23.09
N GLU A 378 -2.59 -18.57 -22.03
CA GLU A 378 -2.68 -20.01 -21.81
C GLU A 378 -3.81 -20.70 -22.60
N ASN A 379 -4.95 -20.05 -22.79
CA ASN A 379 -6.09 -20.62 -23.52
C ASN A 379 -5.79 -20.99 -24.99
N LYS A 380 -4.66 -20.52 -25.53
CA LYS A 380 -4.12 -20.92 -26.85
C LYS A 380 -3.66 -22.38 -26.95
N LYS A 381 -3.65 -23.19 -25.87
CA LYS A 381 -3.30 -24.63 -25.96
C LYS A 381 -4.33 -25.49 -26.71
N SER A 382 -5.55 -25.00 -26.98
CA SER A 382 -6.63 -25.79 -27.63
C SER A 382 -6.84 -25.53 -29.13
N SER A 383 -6.19 -24.54 -29.74
CA SER A 383 -6.44 -24.19 -31.15
C SER A 383 -5.23 -24.54 -32.01
N THR A 384 -5.08 -25.83 -32.31
CA THR A 384 -4.22 -26.29 -33.41
C THR A 384 -4.93 -26.07 -34.75
N VAL A 385 -4.23 -25.36 -35.64
CA VAL A 385 -4.26 -25.42 -37.11
C VAL A 385 -5.42 -24.71 -37.85
N ASP A 386 -5.03 -23.61 -38.50
CA ASP A 386 -5.40 -23.15 -39.84
C ASP A 386 -6.87 -23.24 -40.29
N SER A 387 -7.60 -22.14 -40.12
CA SER A 387 -8.51 -21.60 -41.15
C SER A 387 -8.73 -20.10 -40.90
N LEU A 388 -8.39 -19.27 -41.89
CA LEU A 388 -8.67 -17.84 -41.90
C LEU A 388 -10.17 -17.61 -42.06
N ASN A 389 -10.91 -17.58 -40.95
CA ASN A 389 -12.29 -17.11 -40.88
C ASN A 389 -12.35 -15.73 -40.21
N GLU A 390 -13.24 -14.85 -40.66
CA GLU A 390 -13.50 -13.53 -40.04
C GLU A 390 -13.78 -13.60 -38.53
N ALA A 391 -14.40 -14.68 -38.07
CA ALA A 391 -14.64 -14.94 -36.65
C ALA A 391 -13.34 -15.07 -35.81
N ASN A 392 -12.27 -15.62 -36.39
CA ASN A 392 -10.97 -15.70 -35.72
C ASN A 392 -10.31 -14.32 -35.63
N CYS A 393 -10.46 -13.46 -36.66
CA CYS A 393 -9.97 -12.08 -36.64
C CYS A 393 -10.71 -11.23 -35.60
N ILE A 394 -12.03 -11.37 -35.47
CA ILE A 394 -12.83 -10.69 -34.43
C ILE A 394 -12.44 -11.18 -33.03
N LEU A 395 -12.22 -12.48 -32.85
CA LEU A 395 -11.76 -13.04 -31.57
C LEU A 395 -10.37 -12.54 -31.20
N LEU A 396 -9.44 -12.46 -32.16
CA LEU A 396 -8.10 -11.91 -32.00
C LEU A 396 -8.14 -10.42 -31.66
N ASN A 397 -9.03 -9.65 -32.27
CA ASN A 397 -9.22 -8.22 -31.98
C ASN A 397 -9.83 -8.00 -30.58
N HIS A 398 -10.86 -8.75 -30.20
CA HIS A 398 -11.43 -8.66 -28.85
C HIS A 398 -10.44 -9.05 -27.76
N GLN A 399 -9.61 -10.07 -28.00
CA GLN A 399 -8.53 -10.45 -27.07
C GLN A 399 -7.46 -9.36 -26.99
N GLN A 400 -7.18 -8.67 -28.10
CA GLN A 400 -6.25 -7.54 -28.12
C GLN A 400 -6.77 -6.35 -27.32
N ASP A 401 -8.04 -5.98 -27.50
CA ASP A 401 -8.67 -4.89 -26.76
C ASP A 401 -8.72 -5.19 -25.25
N SER A 402 -9.01 -6.45 -24.91
CA SER A 402 -8.97 -6.93 -23.53
C SER A 402 -7.57 -6.79 -22.93
N LEU A 403 -6.53 -7.23 -23.67
CA LEU A 403 -5.14 -7.11 -23.23
C LEU A 403 -4.76 -5.63 -22.97
N ASN A 404 -5.14 -4.74 -23.88
CA ASN A 404 -4.86 -3.31 -23.76
C ASN A 404 -5.48 -2.68 -22.50
N CYS A 405 -6.66 -3.16 -22.06
CA CYS A 405 -7.28 -2.70 -20.81
C CYS A 405 -6.41 -3.04 -19.59
N PHE A 406 -5.93 -4.28 -19.48
CA PHE A 406 -5.10 -4.70 -18.36
C PHE A 406 -3.71 -4.03 -18.37
N LEU A 407 -3.13 -3.81 -19.56
CA LEU A 407 -1.90 -3.04 -19.70
C LEU A 407 -2.07 -1.58 -19.29
N ALA A 408 -3.20 -0.95 -19.65
CA ALA A 408 -3.54 0.39 -19.20
C ALA A 408 -3.74 0.49 -17.68
N CYS A 409 -4.25 -0.57 -17.04
CA CYS A 409 -4.26 -0.66 -15.58
C CYS A 409 -2.82 -0.65 -15.02
N PHE A 410 -1.93 -1.53 -15.49
CA PHE A 410 -0.54 -1.56 -15.00
C PHE A 410 0.21 -0.25 -15.21
N ASP A 411 0.03 0.38 -16.38
CA ASP A 411 0.57 1.71 -16.70
C ASP A 411 0.13 2.75 -15.66
N MET A 412 -1.17 2.79 -15.34
CA MET A 412 -1.69 3.69 -14.30
C MET A 412 -1.16 3.32 -12.90
N LEU A 413 -1.11 2.04 -12.53
CA LEU A 413 -0.59 1.61 -11.23
C LEU A 413 0.88 2.02 -11.04
N ALA A 414 1.69 1.95 -12.08
CA ALA A 414 3.12 2.30 -12.03
C ALA A 414 3.38 3.81 -12.00
N SER A 415 2.38 4.64 -12.32
CA SER A 415 2.51 6.11 -12.27
C SER A 415 2.55 6.67 -10.84
N TYR A 416 2.08 5.91 -9.84
CA TYR A 416 2.01 6.34 -8.45
C TYR A 416 3.27 5.96 -7.66
N GLU A 417 3.93 6.96 -7.08
CA GLU A 417 5.18 6.76 -6.34
C GLU A 417 5.04 5.83 -5.13
N ASP A 418 3.95 5.89 -4.37
CA ASP A 418 3.73 5.02 -3.21
C ASP A 418 3.42 3.56 -3.59
N TRP A 419 2.80 3.32 -4.76
CA TRP A 419 2.53 1.98 -5.28
C TRP A 419 3.73 1.32 -5.95
N ARG A 420 4.63 2.08 -6.60
CA ARG A 420 5.78 1.54 -7.34
C ARG A 420 6.59 0.49 -6.59
N PRO A 421 6.97 0.65 -5.31
CA PRO A 421 7.75 -0.36 -4.59
C PRO A 421 7.02 -1.69 -4.48
N PHE A 422 5.75 -1.65 -4.07
CA PHE A 422 4.97 -2.87 -3.87
C PHE A 422 4.58 -3.51 -5.21
N LEU A 423 4.29 -2.69 -6.23
CA LEU A 423 4.07 -3.17 -7.59
C LEU A 423 5.30 -3.89 -8.13
N SER A 424 6.49 -3.30 -7.96
CA SER A 424 7.75 -3.88 -8.43
C SER A 424 8.07 -5.22 -7.78
N GLN A 425 7.71 -5.39 -6.50
CA GLN A 425 7.81 -6.66 -5.79
C GLN A 425 6.80 -7.70 -6.31
N LEU A 426 5.55 -7.29 -6.58
CA LEU A 426 4.53 -8.18 -7.14
C LEU A 426 4.84 -8.65 -8.57
N LEU A 427 5.70 -7.92 -9.28
CA LEU A 427 6.21 -8.26 -10.61
C LEU A 427 7.52 -9.09 -10.56
N GLN A 428 7.87 -9.61 -9.37
CA GLN A 428 9.05 -10.44 -9.14
C GLN A 428 8.66 -11.78 -8.46
N PRO A 429 8.95 -12.96 -9.05
CA PRO A 429 9.59 -13.17 -10.35
C PRO A 429 8.65 -12.71 -11.47
N ILE A 430 9.16 -12.60 -12.70
CA ILE A 430 8.33 -12.22 -13.86
C ILE A 430 7.07 -13.10 -13.90
N PRO A 431 5.88 -12.57 -13.60
CA PRO A 431 4.68 -13.38 -13.32
C PRO A 431 3.87 -13.66 -14.59
N PHE A 432 4.53 -13.70 -15.74
CA PHE A 432 3.90 -13.83 -17.05
C PHE A 432 4.36 -15.12 -17.75
N PRO A 433 3.47 -15.78 -18.53
CA PRO A 433 3.84 -16.98 -19.25
C PRO A 433 4.80 -16.65 -20.41
N ASP A 434 5.66 -17.60 -20.81
CA ASP A 434 6.65 -17.42 -21.89
C ASP A 434 6.02 -16.94 -23.20
N ARG A 435 4.78 -17.35 -23.48
CA ARG A 435 4.01 -16.91 -24.65
C ARG A 435 3.68 -15.41 -24.63
N ALA A 436 3.41 -14.86 -23.44
CA ALA A 436 3.22 -13.42 -23.29
C ALA A 436 4.55 -12.70 -23.50
N LEU A 437 5.64 -13.22 -22.92
CA LEU A 437 6.98 -12.65 -23.08
C LEU A 437 7.48 -12.71 -24.53
N SER A 438 7.03 -13.69 -25.31
CA SER A 438 7.32 -13.80 -26.74
C SER A 438 6.40 -12.94 -27.63
N CYS A 439 5.41 -12.25 -27.05
CA CYS A 439 4.43 -11.46 -27.80
C CYS A 439 4.85 -10.00 -27.85
N GLU A 440 5.17 -9.52 -29.07
CA GLU A 440 5.61 -8.15 -29.34
C GLU A 440 4.66 -7.09 -28.74
N LYS A 441 3.35 -7.22 -29.00
CA LYS A 441 2.35 -6.26 -28.51
C LYS A 441 2.29 -6.18 -26.99
N PHE A 442 2.42 -7.32 -26.31
CA PHE A 442 2.46 -7.36 -24.84
C PHE A 442 3.69 -6.64 -24.32
N ILE A 443 4.86 -6.94 -24.89
CA ILE A 443 6.14 -6.38 -24.45
C ILE A 443 6.17 -4.87 -24.68
N MET A 444 5.77 -4.38 -25.85
CA MET A 444 5.66 -2.95 -26.13
C MET A 444 4.70 -2.24 -25.17
N GLY A 445 3.57 -2.88 -24.85
CA GLY A 445 2.59 -2.30 -23.94
C GLY A 445 2.99 -2.37 -22.45
N PHE A 446 3.86 -3.29 -22.06
CA PHE A 446 4.36 -3.41 -20.69
C PHE A 446 5.67 -2.65 -20.44
N GLN A 447 6.41 -2.30 -21.50
CA GLN A 447 7.65 -1.51 -21.43
C GLN A 447 7.52 -0.21 -20.60
N PRO A 448 6.44 0.60 -20.72
CA PRO A 448 6.26 1.80 -19.91
C PRO A 448 6.21 1.54 -18.41
N VAL A 449 5.65 0.40 -17.99
CA VAL A 449 5.55 -0.02 -16.58
C VAL A 449 6.94 -0.23 -16.00
N ILE A 450 7.82 -0.94 -16.73
CA ILE A 450 9.21 -1.16 -16.31
C ILE A 450 10.00 0.14 -16.31
N ARG A 451 9.77 1.02 -17.30
CA ARG A 451 10.38 2.35 -17.34
C ARG A 451 10.00 3.17 -16.10
N GLN A 452 8.74 3.16 -15.66
CA GLN A 452 8.32 3.84 -14.42
C GLN A 452 8.99 3.28 -13.17
N ILE A 453 9.21 1.96 -13.11
CA ILE A 453 9.91 1.31 -11.98
C ILE A 453 11.37 1.76 -11.90
N ILE A 454 12.07 1.90 -13.03
CA ILE A 454 13.47 2.36 -13.02
C ILE A 454 13.67 3.87 -12.83
N MET A 455 12.62 4.67 -13.01
CA MET A 455 12.66 6.12 -12.75
C MET A 455 12.38 6.45 -11.27
N ASP A 456 12.15 5.44 -10.44
CA ASP A 456 11.89 5.62 -9.02
C ASP A 456 13.15 6.08 -8.26
N PRO A 457 13.08 6.99 -7.28
CA PRO A 457 14.27 7.46 -6.58
C PRO A 457 14.90 6.40 -5.65
N ARG A 458 14.21 5.29 -5.34
CA ARG A 458 14.65 4.32 -4.33
C ARG A 458 15.43 3.16 -4.93
N CYS A 459 16.65 2.95 -4.43
CA CYS A 459 17.51 1.83 -4.85
C CYS A 459 16.90 0.43 -4.63
N GLU A 460 15.99 0.24 -3.65
CA GLU A 460 15.32 -1.05 -3.45
C GLU A 460 14.36 -1.40 -4.61
N VAL A 461 13.76 -0.39 -5.24
CA VAL A 461 12.87 -0.55 -6.39
C VAL A 461 13.67 -0.92 -7.63
N HIS A 462 14.80 -0.26 -7.87
CA HIS A 462 15.71 -0.60 -8.97
C HIS A 462 16.16 -2.06 -8.95
N GLN A 463 16.45 -2.61 -7.77
CA GLN A 463 16.92 -4.00 -7.65
C GLN A 463 15.87 -5.04 -8.05
N THR A 464 14.59 -4.71 -8.06
CA THR A 464 13.52 -5.62 -8.46
C THR A 464 13.55 -5.99 -9.95
N VAL A 465 14.21 -5.17 -10.77
CA VAL A 465 14.36 -5.48 -12.20
C VAL A 465 15.42 -6.56 -12.46
N LEU A 466 16.26 -6.86 -11.47
CA LEU A 466 17.18 -8.00 -11.48
C LEU A 466 16.44 -9.28 -11.07
N GLY A 467 17.10 -10.43 -11.25
CA GLY A 467 16.59 -11.69 -10.74
C GLY A 467 16.56 -11.72 -9.21
N ILE A 468 15.59 -12.45 -8.63
CA ILE A 468 15.43 -12.62 -7.17
C ILE A 468 16.70 -13.20 -6.53
N ARG A 469 17.42 -14.02 -7.29
CA ARG A 469 18.65 -14.70 -6.85
C ARG A 469 19.60 -14.88 -8.02
N ASP A 470 20.88 -15.05 -7.69
CA ASP A 470 21.93 -15.29 -8.67
C ASP A 470 21.55 -16.45 -9.61
N GLY A 471 21.63 -16.20 -10.93
CA GLY A 471 21.31 -17.18 -11.96
C GLY A 471 19.82 -17.27 -12.36
N LYS A 472 18.92 -16.50 -11.76
CA LYS A 472 17.56 -16.31 -12.27
C LYS A 472 17.46 -15.04 -13.11
N GLU A 473 16.78 -15.15 -14.24
CA GLU A 473 16.51 -14.01 -15.10
C GLU A 473 15.43 -13.13 -14.47
N GLY A 474 15.61 -11.82 -14.65
CA GLY A 474 14.65 -10.78 -14.28
C GLY A 474 14.40 -9.89 -15.48
N TRP A 475 13.66 -8.80 -15.30
CA TRP A 475 13.33 -7.84 -16.36
C TRP A 475 14.57 -7.34 -17.11
N PHE A 476 15.69 -7.12 -16.42
CA PHE A 476 16.96 -6.70 -17.01
C PHE A 476 17.51 -7.69 -18.05
N HIS A 477 17.19 -8.97 -17.94
CA HIS A 477 17.67 -10.01 -18.87
C HIS A 477 16.77 -10.16 -20.10
N LEU A 478 15.59 -9.52 -20.12
CA LEU A 478 14.67 -9.60 -21.26
C LEU A 478 14.93 -8.53 -22.33
N PHE A 479 15.37 -7.33 -21.92
CA PHE A 479 15.40 -6.15 -22.81
C PHE A 479 16.74 -5.86 -23.49
N TYR A 480 17.75 -6.72 -23.40
CA TYR A 480 19.05 -6.45 -24.02
C TYR A 480 19.02 -6.61 -25.55
N SER A 481 19.87 -5.85 -26.25
CA SER A 481 20.01 -5.91 -27.71
C SER A 481 20.46 -7.31 -28.17
N GLY A 482 19.60 -8.06 -28.85
CA GLY A 482 19.86 -9.43 -29.31
C GLY A 482 18.97 -10.50 -28.66
N ASN A 483 18.18 -10.14 -27.65
CA ASN A 483 17.04 -10.96 -27.24
C ASN A 483 15.90 -10.80 -28.27
N LEU A 484 15.25 -11.90 -28.70
CA LEU A 484 14.11 -11.87 -29.63
C LEU A 484 12.96 -10.97 -29.14
N VAL A 485 12.90 -10.76 -27.84
CA VAL A 485 11.88 -9.97 -27.16
C VAL A 485 12.18 -8.45 -27.21
N CYS A 486 13.45 -8.06 -27.36
CA CYS A 486 13.86 -6.67 -27.36
C CYS A 486 13.53 -6.01 -28.72
N GLN A 487 12.63 -5.03 -28.69
CA GLN A 487 12.15 -4.30 -29.88
C GLN A 487 12.71 -2.88 -29.98
N ASP A 488 13.23 -2.35 -28.88
CA ASP A 488 13.74 -0.98 -28.77
C ASP A 488 15.27 -0.92 -28.93
N ASP A 489 15.85 -1.91 -29.59
CA ASP A 489 17.28 -2.00 -29.85
C ASP A 489 18.18 -1.95 -28.59
N GLY A 490 17.62 -2.19 -27.40
CA GLY A 490 18.31 -2.18 -26.12
C GLY A 490 18.25 -0.84 -25.37
N LEU A 491 17.38 0.09 -25.79
CA LEU A 491 17.25 1.41 -25.15
C LEU A 491 16.80 1.33 -23.69
N LEU A 492 15.68 0.65 -23.39
CA LEU A 492 15.21 0.46 -22.02
C LEU A 492 16.28 -0.28 -21.20
N TRP A 493 16.95 -1.27 -21.78
CA TRP A 493 18.03 -1.96 -21.10
C TRP A 493 19.18 -1.02 -20.70
N SER A 494 19.54 -0.07 -21.56
CA SER A 494 20.53 0.97 -21.22
C SER A 494 20.03 1.92 -20.13
N GLU A 495 18.75 2.31 -20.12
CA GLU A 495 18.15 3.12 -19.05
C GLU A 495 18.15 2.37 -17.70
N MET A 496 17.86 1.07 -17.73
CA MET A 496 17.94 0.20 -16.56
C MET A 496 19.38 0.09 -16.06
N LEU A 497 20.34 -0.09 -16.97
CA LEU A 497 21.76 -0.16 -16.66
C LEU A 497 22.25 1.13 -16.01
N GLU A 498 21.87 2.30 -16.54
CA GLU A 498 22.19 3.61 -15.98
C GLU A 498 21.71 3.72 -14.53
N SER A 499 20.44 3.41 -14.29
CA SER A 499 19.81 3.51 -12.98
C SER A 499 20.45 2.55 -11.97
N LEU A 500 20.76 1.32 -12.40
CA LEU A 500 21.45 0.33 -11.59
C LEU A 500 22.88 0.77 -11.24
N VAL A 501 23.67 1.19 -12.24
CA VAL A 501 25.07 1.58 -12.06
C VAL A 501 25.19 2.85 -11.22
N LYS A 502 24.31 3.85 -11.40
CA LYS A 502 24.34 5.09 -10.62
C LYS A 502 23.85 4.94 -9.17
N CYS A 503 22.88 4.05 -8.91
CA CYS A 503 22.26 3.92 -7.58
C CYS A 503 22.87 2.79 -6.74
N CYS A 504 22.75 1.54 -7.18
CA CYS A 504 22.86 0.37 -6.29
C CYS A 504 24.01 -0.58 -6.63
N CYS A 505 24.44 -0.56 -7.89
CA CYS A 505 25.16 -1.65 -8.53
C CYS A 505 26.51 -1.23 -9.12
N ARG A 506 27.09 -0.08 -8.71
CA ARG A 506 28.45 0.35 -9.08
C ARG A 506 29.59 -0.54 -8.52
N ARG A 507 29.27 -1.77 -8.12
CA ARG A 507 30.18 -2.68 -7.42
C ARG A 507 30.78 -3.68 -8.39
N LYS A 508 32.05 -4.03 -8.17
CA LYS A 508 32.78 -5.05 -8.94
C LYS A 508 31.94 -6.33 -9.16
N ARG A 509 31.16 -6.76 -8.17
CA ARG A 509 30.26 -7.92 -8.25
C ARG A 509 29.20 -7.81 -9.36
N PHE A 510 28.46 -6.70 -9.45
CA PHE A 510 27.43 -6.54 -10.49
C PHE A 510 28.07 -6.39 -11.87
N LEU A 511 29.11 -5.57 -11.99
CA LEU A 511 29.83 -5.43 -13.26
C LEU A 511 30.41 -6.77 -13.74
N SER A 512 30.83 -7.64 -12.83
CA SER A 512 31.28 -9.00 -13.17
C SER A 512 30.16 -9.85 -13.78
N THR A 513 28.89 -9.62 -13.41
CA THR A 513 27.75 -10.30 -14.06
C THR A 513 27.54 -9.84 -15.51
N LEU A 514 27.86 -8.57 -15.80
CA LEU A 514 27.78 -8.01 -17.15
C LEU A 514 28.82 -8.58 -18.12
N ASN A 515 29.89 -9.25 -17.64
CA ASN A 515 30.84 -9.95 -18.50
C ASN A 515 30.15 -10.96 -19.42
N LYS A 516 29.04 -11.58 -18.97
CA LYS A 516 28.25 -12.50 -19.81
C LYS A 516 27.52 -11.81 -20.96
N MET A 517 27.34 -10.50 -20.86
CA MET A 517 26.62 -9.65 -21.83
C MET A 517 27.55 -8.60 -22.46
N LEU A 518 28.86 -8.86 -22.45
CA LEU A 518 29.88 -7.91 -22.90
C LEU A 518 29.70 -7.53 -24.38
N GLY A 519 29.35 -8.51 -25.23
CA GLY A 519 29.10 -8.26 -26.64
C GLY A 519 27.95 -7.27 -26.87
N GLN A 520 26.89 -7.36 -26.07
CA GLN A 520 25.72 -6.47 -26.13
C GLN A 520 26.05 -5.06 -25.63
N LEU A 521 26.83 -4.96 -24.54
CA LEU A 521 27.37 -3.68 -24.07
C LEU A 521 28.21 -2.98 -25.14
N MET A 522 29.12 -3.72 -25.78
CA MET A 522 29.97 -3.19 -26.84
C MET A 522 29.16 -2.77 -28.06
N LEU A 523 28.14 -3.54 -28.45
CA LEU A 523 27.26 -3.21 -29.57
C LEU A 523 26.54 -1.86 -29.35
N LEU A 524 25.97 -1.65 -28.16
CA LEU A 524 25.33 -0.37 -27.83
C LEU A 524 26.33 0.78 -27.71
N ALA A 525 27.52 0.53 -27.16
CA ALA A 525 28.59 1.53 -27.12
C ALA A 525 29.05 1.98 -28.52
N LEU A 526 29.11 1.05 -29.49
CA LEU A 526 29.39 1.35 -30.90
C LEU A 526 28.27 2.15 -31.57
N ARG A 527 27.01 1.99 -31.11
CA ARG A 527 25.86 2.82 -31.49
C ARG A 527 25.80 4.17 -30.76
N ASP A 528 26.90 4.60 -30.17
CA ASP A 528 27.06 5.89 -29.48
C ASP A 528 26.25 6.04 -28.18
N ASN A 529 25.88 4.93 -27.52
CA ASN A 529 25.21 4.97 -26.21
C ASN A 529 26.22 5.32 -25.10
N ASN A 530 26.10 6.53 -24.54
CA ASN A 530 27.01 7.05 -23.50
C ASN A 530 27.03 6.18 -22.24
N ILE A 531 25.89 5.65 -21.80
CA ILE A 531 25.77 4.83 -20.58
C ILE A 531 26.62 3.56 -20.71
N CYS A 532 26.53 2.90 -21.86
CA CYS A 532 27.31 1.69 -22.13
C CYS A 532 28.81 2.00 -22.23
N GLN A 533 29.20 3.12 -22.84
CA GLN A 533 30.59 3.56 -22.90
C GLN A 533 31.17 3.87 -21.51
N GLU A 534 30.43 4.58 -20.66
CA GLU A 534 30.80 4.85 -19.27
C GLU A 534 30.92 3.54 -18.47
N THR A 535 29.98 2.62 -18.65
CA THR A 535 30.00 1.31 -17.98
C THR A 535 31.23 0.50 -18.39
N LEU A 536 31.57 0.47 -19.68
CA LEU A 536 32.79 -0.18 -20.17
C LEU A 536 34.05 0.46 -19.58
N CYS A 537 34.09 1.78 -19.45
CA CYS A 537 35.19 2.47 -18.77
C CYS A 537 35.29 2.06 -17.30
N PHE A 538 34.17 1.94 -16.57
CA PHE A 538 34.18 1.44 -15.19
C PHE A 538 34.62 -0.02 -15.08
N MET A 539 34.28 -0.86 -16.05
CA MET A 539 34.73 -2.26 -16.09
C MET A 539 36.26 -2.36 -16.27
N LEU A 540 36.85 -1.49 -17.11
CA LEU A 540 38.31 -1.37 -17.24
C LEU A 540 38.95 -0.78 -15.98
N GLU A 541 38.36 0.27 -15.41
CA GLU A 541 38.87 0.96 -14.22
C GLU A 541 38.95 0.03 -13.00
N LEU A 542 37.95 -0.84 -12.81
CA LEU A 542 37.85 -1.76 -11.69
C LEU A 542 38.49 -3.14 -11.96
N GLU A 543 39.14 -3.31 -13.11
CA GLU A 543 39.76 -4.56 -13.55
C GLU A 543 38.77 -5.74 -13.40
N VAL A 544 37.54 -5.55 -13.92
CA VAL A 544 36.46 -6.57 -13.90
C VAL A 544 36.65 -7.59 -15.01
N VAL A 545 37.28 -7.18 -16.11
CA VAL A 545 37.54 -8.00 -17.29
C VAL A 545 38.95 -8.54 -17.16
N GLU A 546 39.11 -9.81 -16.82
CA GLU A 546 40.43 -10.43 -16.60
C GLU A 546 41.14 -10.81 -17.90
N ASN A 547 40.39 -11.05 -18.98
CA ASN A 547 40.96 -11.42 -20.27
C ASN A 547 41.49 -10.20 -21.03
N ASN A 548 42.79 -10.18 -21.31
CA ASN A 548 43.47 -9.12 -22.07
C ASN A 548 42.85 -8.88 -23.45
N ASP A 549 42.40 -9.93 -24.15
CA ASP A 549 41.79 -9.77 -25.48
C ASP A 549 40.47 -9.02 -25.38
N HIS A 550 39.65 -9.32 -24.37
CA HIS A 550 38.40 -8.61 -24.12
C HIS A 550 38.65 -7.16 -23.69
N GLN A 551 39.70 -6.89 -22.91
CA GLN A 551 40.08 -5.51 -22.57
C GLN A 551 40.45 -4.72 -23.84
N LEU A 552 41.27 -5.29 -24.73
CA LEU A 552 41.65 -4.66 -26.00
C LEU A 552 40.44 -4.42 -26.91
N GLN A 553 39.50 -5.36 -26.95
CA GLN A 553 38.24 -5.20 -27.67
C GLN A 553 37.41 -4.03 -27.13
N ILE A 554 37.27 -3.92 -25.80
CA ILE A 554 36.57 -2.79 -25.16
C ILE A 554 37.25 -1.46 -25.52
N VAL A 555 38.57 -1.39 -25.42
CA VAL A 555 39.34 -0.18 -25.78
C VAL A 555 39.10 0.19 -27.24
N THR A 556 39.17 -0.79 -28.15
CA THR A 556 38.92 -0.58 -29.59
C THR A 556 37.50 -0.08 -29.84
N THR A 557 36.50 -0.65 -29.15
CA THR A 557 35.10 -0.20 -29.20
C THR A 557 34.96 1.25 -28.74
N LEU A 558 35.53 1.62 -27.59
CA LEU A 558 35.49 2.99 -27.10
C LEU A 558 36.19 3.96 -28.05
N GLN A 559 37.30 3.55 -28.66
CA GLN A 559 38.04 4.40 -29.59
C GLN A 559 37.33 4.62 -30.94
N SER A 560 36.37 3.77 -31.27
CA SER A 560 35.64 3.83 -32.54
C SER A 560 34.65 5.01 -32.62
N THR A 561 34.12 5.46 -31.48
CA THR A 561 33.18 6.60 -31.40
C THR A 561 33.85 7.86 -30.85
N ALA A 562 33.32 9.04 -31.17
CA ALA A 562 33.88 10.31 -30.67
C ALA A 562 33.65 10.49 -29.16
N SER A 563 32.45 10.18 -28.69
CA SER A 563 32.07 10.13 -27.28
C SER A 563 32.90 9.10 -26.52
N GLY A 564 33.07 7.89 -27.06
CA GLY A 564 33.83 6.81 -26.44
C GLY A 564 35.31 7.17 -26.27
N ARG A 565 35.92 7.83 -27.28
CA ARG A 565 37.28 8.38 -27.17
C ARG A 565 37.39 9.37 -26.01
N LYS A 566 36.41 10.26 -25.85
CA LYS A 566 36.39 11.23 -24.74
C LYS A 566 36.33 10.51 -23.39
N HIS A 567 35.44 9.53 -23.23
CA HIS A 567 35.34 8.74 -22.00
C HIS A 567 36.63 7.96 -21.69
N TYR A 568 37.21 7.32 -22.71
CA TYR A 568 38.45 6.55 -22.56
C TYR A 568 39.66 7.44 -22.24
N THR A 569 39.79 8.61 -22.88
CA THR A 569 40.84 9.58 -22.55
C THR A 569 40.71 10.05 -21.10
N ALA A 570 39.51 10.37 -20.63
CA ALA A 570 39.28 10.74 -19.23
C ALA A 570 39.63 9.59 -18.26
N LEU A 571 39.39 8.33 -18.61
CA LEU A 571 39.87 7.18 -17.85
C LEU A 571 41.40 7.12 -17.81
N CYS A 572 42.07 7.22 -18.96
CA CYS A 572 43.53 7.20 -19.06
C CYS A 572 44.18 8.32 -18.25
N GLU A 573 43.67 9.55 -18.35
CA GLU A 573 44.15 10.70 -17.58
C GLU A 573 44.02 10.46 -16.08
N ARG A 574 42.88 9.93 -15.61
CA ARG A 574 42.69 9.56 -14.20
C ARG A 574 43.69 8.49 -13.75
N GLN A 575 43.90 7.45 -14.55
CA GLN A 575 44.87 6.39 -14.24
C GLN A 575 46.33 6.89 -14.25
N MET A 576 46.70 7.72 -15.21
CA MET A 576 48.03 8.33 -15.26
C MET A 576 48.26 9.25 -14.07
N HIS A 577 47.29 10.09 -13.72
CA HIS A 577 47.37 10.95 -12.55
C HIS A 577 47.53 10.16 -11.26
N LEU A 578 46.77 9.05 -11.09
CA LEU A 578 46.94 8.13 -9.96
C LEU A 578 48.35 7.53 -9.91
N ARG A 579 48.89 7.08 -11.06
CA ARG A 579 50.26 6.54 -11.14
C ARG A 579 51.32 7.60 -10.84
N GLU A 580 51.15 8.82 -11.34
CA GLU A 580 52.05 9.93 -11.04
C GLU A 580 52.05 10.28 -9.55
N LEU A 581 50.86 10.35 -8.94
CA LEU A 581 50.75 10.57 -7.51
C LEU A 581 51.48 9.46 -6.74
N GLN A 582 51.26 8.18 -7.09
CA GLN A 582 51.95 7.03 -6.49
C GLN A 582 53.47 7.09 -6.66
N GLN A 583 53.97 7.51 -7.82
CA GLN A 583 55.42 7.56 -8.12
C GLN A 583 56.12 8.72 -7.41
N LYS A 584 55.47 9.88 -7.24
CA LYS A 584 56.14 11.10 -6.79
C LYS A 584 56.33 11.20 -5.26
N GLY A 585 55.93 10.19 -4.48
CA GLY A 585 56.10 10.20 -3.02
C GLY A 585 55.24 11.28 -2.33
N GLY A 586 55.71 11.84 -1.21
CA GLY A 586 54.97 12.89 -0.49
C GLY A 586 54.94 12.74 1.03
N PRO A 587 54.36 13.72 1.76
CA PRO A 587 54.18 13.63 3.20
C PRO A 587 53.18 12.52 3.54
N ARG A 588 53.40 11.82 4.67
CA ARG A 588 52.46 10.83 5.19
C ARG A 588 51.28 11.44 5.94
N LYS A 589 51.45 12.66 6.46
CA LYS A 589 50.43 13.39 7.22
C LYS A 589 50.34 14.83 6.73
N LEU A 590 49.12 15.33 6.57
CA LEU A 590 48.84 16.68 6.13
C LEU A 590 47.61 17.23 6.85
N THR A 591 47.69 18.48 7.29
CA THR A 591 46.57 19.21 7.90
C THR A 591 46.46 20.56 7.21
N LEU A 592 45.25 20.93 6.78
CA LEU A 592 44.99 22.23 6.17
C LEU A 592 44.50 23.26 7.22
N PRO A 593 44.78 24.56 7.02
CA PRO A 593 44.24 25.63 7.87
C PRO A 593 42.71 25.72 7.80
N SER A 594 42.06 26.17 8.87
CA SER A 594 40.58 26.28 8.99
C SER A 594 39.89 27.18 7.94
N ARG A 595 40.64 28.03 7.25
CA ARG A 595 40.10 28.88 6.17
C ARG A 595 40.17 28.22 4.79
N SER A 596 40.73 27.02 4.69
CA SER A 596 40.86 26.32 3.41
C SER A 596 39.51 25.94 2.82
N THR A 597 39.44 26.04 1.49
CA THR A 597 38.27 25.75 0.65
C THR A 597 38.55 24.59 -0.30
N ASP A 598 37.55 24.14 -1.05
CA ASP A 598 37.71 23.11 -2.09
C ASP A 598 38.77 23.49 -3.15
N ALA A 599 38.87 24.78 -3.48
CA ALA A 599 39.86 25.30 -4.42
C ALA A 599 41.29 25.18 -3.87
N ASP A 600 41.48 25.37 -2.57
CA ASP A 600 42.79 25.22 -1.92
C ASP A 600 43.23 23.76 -1.91
N VAL A 601 42.30 22.83 -1.63
CA VAL A 601 42.55 21.38 -1.71
C VAL A 601 42.93 20.99 -3.14
N ALA A 602 42.17 21.46 -4.13
CA ALA A 602 42.44 21.17 -5.54
C ALA A 602 43.81 21.72 -5.99
N LYS A 603 44.12 22.96 -5.64
CA LYS A 603 45.41 23.60 -5.97
C LYS A 603 46.58 22.91 -5.29
N LEU A 604 46.43 22.54 -4.02
CA LEU A 604 47.48 21.84 -3.29
C LEU A 604 47.76 20.49 -3.94
N LEU A 605 46.72 19.68 -4.15
CA LEU A 605 46.84 18.33 -4.70
C LEU A 605 47.27 18.31 -6.17
N SER A 606 46.99 19.36 -6.95
CA SER A 606 47.43 19.44 -8.35
C SER A 606 48.91 19.80 -8.51
N CYS A 607 49.50 20.53 -7.55
CA CYS A 607 50.90 20.97 -7.63
C CYS A 607 51.87 20.11 -6.83
N GLY A 608 51.39 19.31 -5.87
CA GLY A 608 52.25 18.55 -4.95
C GLY A 608 52.27 17.05 -5.20
N SER A 609 53.22 16.38 -4.55
CA SER A 609 53.34 14.92 -4.58
C SER A 609 52.74 14.35 -3.28
N PHE A 610 51.65 13.59 -3.38
CA PHE A 610 50.90 13.09 -2.22
C PHE A 610 50.55 11.60 -2.29
N GLY A 611 51.27 10.80 -3.08
CA GLY A 611 51.03 9.36 -3.19
C GLY A 611 51.22 8.60 -1.89
N ASN A 612 52.07 9.10 -0.99
CA ASN A 612 52.33 8.52 0.33
C ASN A 612 51.42 9.07 1.43
N LEU A 613 50.44 9.93 1.10
CA LEU A 613 49.61 10.56 2.11
C LEU A 613 48.68 9.53 2.75
N GLU A 614 48.94 9.21 4.01
CA GLU A 614 48.17 8.24 4.80
C GLU A 614 47.15 8.94 5.70
N CYS A 615 47.40 10.19 6.10
CA CYS A 615 46.58 10.94 7.05
C CYS A 615 46.33 12.36 6.54
N LEU A 616 45.07 12.68 6.27
CA LEU A 616 44.63 14.01 5.89
C LEU A 616 43.63 14.55 6.91
N SER A 617 43.90 15.74 7.45
CA SER A 617 42.96 16.47 8.31
C SER A 617 42.51 17.76 7.63
N LEU A 618 41.22 17.82 7.36
CA LEU A 618 40.46 18.99 6.88
C LEU A 618 39.50 19.50 7.96
N ALA A 619 39.75 19.16 9.22
CA ALA A 619 38.92 19.60 10.32
C ALA A 619 38.84 21.13 10.41
N PHE A 620 37.63 21.64 10.69
CA PHE A 620 37.30 23.06 10.80
C PHE A 620 37.58 23.88 9.53
N THR A 621 37.68 23.24 8.37
CA THR A 621 37.82 23.93 7.08
C THR A 621 36.48 24.22 6.41
N GLN A 622 36.47 25.07 5.37
CA GLN A 622 35.28 25.42 4.58
C GLN A 622 35.10 24.51 3.35
N VAL A 623 35.59 23.27 3.41
CA VAL A 623 35.44 22.30 2.32
C VAL A 623 34.01 21.76 2.26
N THR A 624 33.55 21.48 1.05
CA THR A 624 32.25 20.88 0.74
C THR A 624 32.44 19.51 0.11
N SER A 625 31.34 18.86 -0.27
CA SER A 625 31.38 17.61 -1.06
C SER A 625 32.16 17.73 -2.38
N ALA A 626 32.37 18.95 -2.90
CA ALA A 626 33.12 19.15 -4.14
C ALA A 626 34.60 18.73 -4.05
N CYS A 627 35.23 18.79 -2.85
CA CYS A 627 36.61 18.33 -2.70
C CYS A 627 36.77 16.81 -2.85
N ALA A 628 35.69 16.01 -2.76
CA ALA A 628 35.75 14.55 -2.84
C ALA A 628 36.46 14.06 -4.11
N GLU A 629 36.23 14.73 -5.25
CA GLU A 629 36.90 14.46 -6.53
C GLU A 629 38.43 14.56 -6.46
N GLN A 630 38.95 15.38 -5.55
CA GLN A 630 40.38 15.48 -5.31
C GLN A 630 40.86 14.46 -4.27
N LEU A 631 40.04 14.18 -3.25
CA LEU A 631 40.38 13.21 -2.20
C LEU A 631 40.49 11.79 -2.73
N ILE A 632 39.63 11.38 -3.66
CA ILE A 632 39.66 10.03 -4.24
C ILE A 632 40.96 9.73 -5.02
N LYS A 633 41.74 10.78 -5.35
CA LYS A 633 43.02 10.65 -6.03
C LYS A 633 44.16 10.25 -5.08
N LEU A 634 43.93 10.21 -3.76
CA LEU A 634 44.93 9.88 -2.75
C LEU A 634 44.98 8.37 -2.47
N PRO A 635 45.89 7.60 -3.10
CA PRO A 635 45.81 6.14 -3.19
C PRO A 635 46.18 5.41 -1.89
N SER A 636 46.83 6.12 -0.96
CA SER A 636 47.36 5.58 0.30
C SER A 636 46.60 6.06 1.53
N LEU A 637 45.51 6.81 1.36
CA LEU A 637 44.80 7.44 2.46
C LEU A 637 44.17 6.39 3.39
N LYS A 638 44.53 6.46 4.67
CA LYS A 638 44.06 5.58 5.75
C LYS A 638 43.26 6.33 6.82
N TYR A 639 43.56 7.61 7.01
CA TYR A 639 42.93 8.48 7.99
C TYR A 639 42.43 9.75 7.28
N LEU A 640 41.14 10.03 7.41
CA LEU A 640 40.52 11.24 6.91
C LEU A 640 39.69 11.90 8.02
N ASN A 641 39.99 13.15 8.32
CA ASN A 641 39.27 13.94 9.31
C ASN A 641 38.57 15.13 8.65
N LEU A 642 37.24 15.12 8.67
CA LEU A 642 36.34 16.12 8.09
C LEU A 642 35.50 16.81 9.18
N TRP A 643 35.94 16.76 10.44
CA TRP A 643 35.19 17.34 11.56
C TRP A 643 34.84 18.81 11.31
N SER A 644 33.57 19.18 11.47
CA SER A 644 33.07 20.56 11.38
C SER A 644 33.39 21.16 10.00
N THR A 645 32.94 20.46 8.95
CA THR A 645 33.03 20.87 7.54
C THR A 645 31.65 20.82 6.89
N GLN A 646 31.50 21.38 5.69
CA GLN A 646 30.26 21.31 4.91
C GLN A 646 30.19 20.07 4.01
N PHE A 647 30.89 19.00 4.39
CA PHE A 647 30.95 17.75 3.64
C PHE A 647 29.65 16.95 3.81
N GLY A 648 29.04 16.51 2.71
CA GLY A 648 27.70 15.89 2.73
C GLY A 648 27.62 14.54 2.00
N ASP A 649 26.39 14.06 1.82
CA ASP A 649 26.10 12.69 1.36
C ASP A 649 26.74 12.34 0.01
N LEU A 650 26.71 13.26 -0.95
CA LEU A 650 27.29 13.04 -2.29
C LEU A 650 28.80 12.82 -2.22
N GLY A 651 29.51 13.63 -1.43
CA GLY A 651 30.95 13.47 -1.25
C GLY A 651 31.29 12.17 -0.52
N LEU A 652 30.46 11.79 0.46
CA LEU A 652 30.66 10.56 1.24
C LEU A 652 30.49 9.31 0.38
N GLN A 653 29.48 9.32 -0.49
CA GLN A 653 29.28 8.26 -1.47
C GLN A 653 30.53 8.09 -2.35
N LEU A 654 31.05 9.18 -2.92
CA LEU A 654 32.24 9.13 -3.78
C LEU A 654 33.48 8.60 -3.02
N ILE A 655 33.71 9.04 -1.78
CA ILE A 655 34.79 8.52 -0.94
C ILE A 655 34.63 7.02 -0.68
N SER A 656 33.41 6.56 -0.37
CA SER A 656 33.13 5.15 -0.08
C SER A 656 33.39 4.24 -1.28
N GLU A 657 33.20 4.77 -2.49
CA GLU A 657 33.38 4.08 -3.77
C GLU A 657 34.84 3.93 -4.18
N HIS A 658 35.73 4.83 -3.76
CA HIS A 658 37.13 4.86 -4.24
C HIS A 658 38.19 4.64 -3.15
N LEU A 659 37.94 5.05 -1.90
CA LEU A 659 38.93 4.98 -0.81
C LEU A 659 38.81 3.72 0.05
N HIS A 660 38.83 2.54 -0.57
CA HIS A 660 38.62 1.25 0.11
C HIS A 660 39.67 0.90 1.18
N LYS A 661 40.81 1.59 1.20
CA LYS A 661 41.89 1.41 2.20
C LYS A 661 41.70 2.26 3.46
N LEU A 662 40.71 3.15 3.49
CA LEU A 662 40.46 4.04 4.62
C LEU A 662 40.10 3.22 5.88
N GLN A 663 40.73 3.57 7.00
CA GLN A 663 40.59 2.88 8.28
C GLN A 663 39.96 3.78 9.35
N VAL A 664 40.19 5.09 9.27
CA VAL A 664 39.66 6.07 10.21
C VAL A 664 38.98 7.19 9.43
N LEU A 665 37.71 7.42 9.74
CA LEU A 665 36.92 8.49 9.16
C LEU A 665 36.24 9.28 10.28
N ASN A 666 36.49 10.58 10.33
CA ASN A 666 35.82 11.48 11.26
C ASN A 666 34.88 12.43 10.49
N LEU A 667 33.58 12.28 10.72
CA LEU A 667 32.47 13.06 10.15
C LEU A 667 31.74 13.86 11.24
N CYS A 668 32.35 14.06 12.41
CA CYS A 668 31.76 14.81 13.51
C CYS A 668 31.27 16.19 13.02
N GLU A 669 30.06 16.59 13.40
CA GLU A 669 29.47 17.88 13.00
C GLU A 669 29.49 18.14 11.49
N THR A 670 29.12 17.14 10.68
CA THR A 670 28.93 17.31 9.23
C THR A 670 27.45 17.16 8.86
N PRO A 671 26.97 17.78 7.76
CA PRO A 671 25.58 17.67 7.30
C PRO A 671 25.24 16.30 6.67
N VAL A 672 26.05 15.26 6.91
CA VAL A 672 25.80 13.91 6.42
C VAL A 672 24.55 13.32 7.09
N THR A 673 23.72 12.64 6.30
CA THR A 673 22.49 11.98 6.72
C THR A 673 22.57 10.48 6.50
N ASP A 674 21.54 9.76 6.95
CA ASP A 674 21.33 8.35 6.66
C ASP A 674 21.54 7.97 5.18
N LYS A 675 21.14 8.85 4.24
CA LYS A 675 21.32 8.60 2.80
C LYS A 675 22.80 8.41 2.44
N GLY A 676 23.67 9.29 2.94
CA GLY A 676 25.11 9.19 2.74
C GLY A 676 25.71 8.05 3.55
N LEU A 677 25.29 7.87 4.81
CA LEU A 677 25.89 6.88 5.71
C LEU A 677 25.72 5.44 5.23
N VAL A 678 24.59 5.10 4.58
CA VAL A 678 24.40 3.75 4.01
C VAL A 678 25.50 3.38 2.99
N SER A 679 26.11 4.35 2.31
CA SER A 679 27.21 4.11 1.38
C SER A 679 28.46 3.53 2.05
N LEU A 680 28.72 3.88 3.32
CA LEU A 680 29.87 3.40 4.10
C LEU A 680 29.89 1.88 4.25
N THR A 681 28.75 1.20 4.09
CA THR A 681 28.66 -0.27 4.15
C THR A 681 29.58 -1.00 3.15
N ALA A 682 30.08 -0.30 2.12
CA ALA A 682 31.08 -0.80 1.18
C ALA A 682 32.53 -0.78 1.73
N MET A 683 32.84 0.04 2.73
CA MET A 683 34.20 0.28 3.23
C MET A 683 34.62 -0.76 4.28
N LYS A 684 34.86 -2.01 3.86
CA LYS A 684 35.12 -3.14 4.77
C LYS A 684 36.38 -3.02 5.64
N ASN A 685 37.28 -2.09 5.34
CA ASN A 685 38.51 -1.85 6.11
C ASN A 685 38.38 -0.77 7.18
N LEU A 686 37.20 -0.13 7.29
CA LEU A 686 36.96 0.94 8.25
C LEU A 686 36.96 0.38 9.68
N ARG A 687 37.81 0.95 10.55
CA ARG A 687 38.04 0.52 11.94
C ARG A 687 37.51 1.52 12.95
N LYS A 688 37.63 2.83 12.66
CA LYS A 688 37.17 3.90 13.54
C LYS A 688 36.30 4.86 12.74
N LEU A 689 35.09 5.11 13.23
CA LEU A 689 34.14 6.02 12.62
C LEU A 689 33.60 6.98 13.68
N ASN A 690 33.70 8.28 13.44
CA ASN A 690 33.09 9.28 14.31
C ASN A 690 31.94 9.97 13.57
N LEU A 691 30.71 9.76 14.04
CA LEU A 691 29.44 10.30 13.54
C LEU A 691 28.79 11.24 14.55
N ASN A 692 29.53 11.70 15.55
CA ASN A 692 29.02 12.58 16.58
C ASN A 692 28.38 13.84 15.96
N SER A 693 27.18 14.21 16.43
CA SER A 693 26.45 15.38 15.93
C SER A 693 26.18 15.33 14.41
N THR A 694 25.81 14.16 13.89
CA THR A 694 25.31 13.96 12.51
C THR A 694 23.83 13.56 12.50
N SER A 695 23.18 13.56 11.33
CA SER A 695 21.77 13.13 11.17
C SER A 695 21.65 11.62 10.97
N LEU A 696 22.13 10.84 11.95
CA LEU A 696 22.11 9.37 11.97
C LEU A 696 20.90 8.83 12.74
N SER A 697 20.11 7.94 12.12
CA SER A 697 19.03 7.21 12.80
C SER A 697 19.46 5.85 13.37
N ALA A 698 18.68 5.33 14.33
CA ALA A 698 18.89 4.01 14.92
C ALA A 698 18.85 2.87 13.87
N TYR A 699 17.98 2.97 12.87
CA TYR A 699 17.87 1.96 11.80
C TYR A 699 19.15 1.86 10.98
N THR A 700 19.67 3.02 10.56
CA THR A 700 20.89 3.08 9.74
C THR A 700 22.12 2.68 10.54
N PHE A 701 22.18 3.02 11.84
CA PHE A 701 23.25 2.59 12.72
C PHE A 701 23.34 1.05 12.84
N GLU A 702 22.19 0.38 13.02
CA GLU A 702 22.16 -1.09 13.08
C GLU A 702 22.61 -1.71 11.73
N ALA A 703 22.18 -1.14 10.61
CA ALA A 703 22.62 -1.57 9.29
C ALA A 703 24.15 -1.40 9.08
N LEU A 704 24.75 -0.33 9.60
CA LEU A 704 26.19 -0.09 9.56
C LEU A 704 26.95 -1.12 10.40
N LYS A 705 26.49 -1.35 11.65
CA LYS A 705 27.10 -2.31 12.58
C LYS A 705 27.12 -3.72 12.01
N GLN A 706 26.05 -4.15 11.35
CA GLN A 706 25.97 -5.46 10.71
C GLN A 706 26.89 -5.57 9.48
N LYS A 707 27.02 -4.50 8.70
CA LYS A 707 27.72 -4.54 7.41
C LYS A 707 29.19 -4.14 7.48
N LEU A 708 29.69 -3.61 8.59
CA LEU A 708 31.09 -3.21 8.80
C LEU A 708 31.82 -4.14 9.79
N PRO A 709 32.31 -5.31 9.32
CA PRO A 709 32.86 -6.34 10.21
C PRO A 709 34.18 -5.96 10.89
N ALA A 710 34.90 -4.96 10.36
CA ALA A 710 36.18 -4.51 10.90
C ALA A 710 36.07 -3.29 11.84
N LEU A 711 34.84 -2.78 12.05
CA LEU A 711 34.61 -1.58 12.85
C LEU A 711 34.81 -1.88 14.34
N GLN A 712 35.77 -1.18 14.96
CA GLN A 712 36.19 -1.37 16.35
C GLN A 712 35.64 -0.26 17.24
N GLU A 713 35.63 0.97 16.75
CA GLU A 713 35.18 2.16 17.49
C GLU A 713 34.21 2.95 16.61
N CYS A 714 33.02 3.24 17.16
CA CYS A 714 32.04 4.11 16.52
C CYS A 714 31.51 5.11 17.56
N ASP A 715 31.75 6.40 17.36
CA ASP A 715 31.19 7.46 18.21
C ASP A 715 29.93 8.03 17.55
N ILE A 716 28.79 7.89 18.22
CA ILE A 716 27.47 8.31 17.73
C ILE A 716 26.80 9.31 18.68
N ARG A 717 27.53 9.89 19.63
CA ARG A 717 26.95 10.82 20.61
C ARG A 717 26.27 12.00 19.90
N TYR A 718 25.16 12.47 20.48
CA TYR A 718 24.35 13.57 19.93
C TYR A 718 23.78 13.27 18.53
N THR A 719 23.36 12.02 18.31
CA THR A 719 22.57 11.58 17.15
C THR A 719 21.27 10.94 17.64
N ASP A 720 20.30 10.71 16.75
CA ASP A 720 19.05 10.02 17.11
C ASP A 720 19.28 8.53 17.46
N ALA A 721 20.46 7.99 17.19
CA ALA A 721 20.84 6.61 17.48
C ALA A 721 21.51 6.41 18.85
N TRP A 722 21.83 7.48 19.58
CA TRP A 722 22.43 7.45 20.92
C TRP A 722 21.37 7.36 22.03
#